data_AF-A0A8H7GRW8-F1
#
_entry.id   AF-A0A8H7GRW8-F1
#
_cell.length_a   1.000
_cell.length_b   1.000
_cell.length_c   1.000
_cell.angle_alpha   90.00
_cell.angle_beta   90.00
_cell.angle_gamma   90.00
#
_symmetry.space_group_name_H-M   'P 1'
#
loop_
_entity.id
_entity.type
_entity.pdbx_description
1 polymer ?
#
loop_
_entity_poly.entity_id
_entity_poly.type
_entity_poly.pdbx_seq_one_letter_code
_entity_poly.pdbx_strand_id
1 'polypeptide(L)'
;MRLLLLLWALALLLASAEAVKEYLFKDCSQSGFCRRNRHYARQIAQNGAVPPYTIDKSTITIGDNQILGTVRKTLPKKGHVDFPWQIFVLEGDSLRLKIDEDRSAIPVEKLDKNRYAGAIDAAFGSLPESKTVKVDKKNAAFGKDEFTYLFGPNLAYTVKVQYSPVKFTIYRDSRPEIVINENNFLNIEHFRLERENHAHINPDLETDFDMFRDSFSDAKNDAKPFGPEAVAVDVELNGFKHVYGIPEHADSLSLKDTTRSNWPYRLFNVDIFEYETDSRMPMYGAIPLLIGVKPDAAVGVFWANSADTFVDIKKADSVNAHWISENGVFDMVIILGDAPADINHKFGLLTGFAALPQEFALGYHQCRWNYNDVEDVLGINAQMDEHLFPYDTIWLDIEYADKKQYFTWNPATFGEKDLMLRELDATGRNLVVIIDPHLKTGYEVSDYVDTHKIGIKAPGNSTYKGHCWPGESLWIDSMNPLAQAYWDTLFALSKGLFLDTHTNVHLWNDMNEPSVFNGPETSSPRDNVHYGDIEHRSVHNLWGKTFHELTFNSLTKRLASTNRQRPFILTRSYFAGSQRTSAMWTGDNMATWEYLQASVPMVLTSNVVNMPFAGADVGGFFGDPSKELLTRWYQTGIWYPFFRAHAHIDSRRREPWVPEIPFWRL
;
A
#
# COMPACT_ATOMS: atom_id res chain seq x y z
N MET A 1 -52.11 14.89 -7.33
CA MET A 1 -51.54 14.24 -6.13
C MET A 1 -51.05 12.82 -6.40
N ARG A 2 -51.87 11.89 -6.92
CA ARG A 2 -51.44 10.50 -7.23
C ARG A 2 -50.34 10.39 -8.29
N LEU A 3 -50.34 11.25 -9.32
CA LEU A 3 -49.29 11.26 -10.36
C LEU A 3 -47.94 11.76 -9.82
N LEU A 4 -47.95 12.71 -8.87
CA LEU A 4 -46.74 13.21 -8.21
C LEU A 4 -46.12 12.14 -7.29
N LEU A 5 -46.95 11.40 -6.53
CA LEU A 5 -46.47 10.29 -5.70
C LEU A 5 -45.87 9.15 -6.53
N LEU A 6 -46.40 8.89 -7.72
CA LEU A 6 -45.86 7.89 -8.65
C LEU A 6 -44.53 8.33 -9.26
N LEU A 7 -44.38 9.62 -9.59
CA LEU A 7 -43.12 10.19 -10.07
C LEU A 7 -42.05 10.21 -8.97
N TRP A 8 -42.42 10.46 -7.72
CA TRP A 8 -41.52 10.36 -6.56
C TRP A 8 -41.11 8.91 -6.28
N ALA A 9 -42.02 7.94 -6.37
CA ALA A 9 -41.70 6.53 -6.25
C ALA A 9 -40.81 6.02 -7.40
N LEU A 10 -41.03 6.50 -8.63
CA LEU A 10 -40.16 6.20 -9.76
C LEU A 10 -38.78 6.85 -9.62
N ALA A 11 -38.70 8.07 -9.08
CA ALA A 11 -37.43 8.74 -8.81
C ALA A 11 -36.64 8.05 -7.67
N LEU A 12 -37.33 7.46 -6.68
CA LEU A 12 -36.72 6.63 -5.65
C LEU A 12 -36.32 5.24 -6.14
N LEU A 13 -36.98 4.70 -7.17
CA LEU A 13 -36.59 3.45 -7.84
C LEU A 13 -35.47 3.64 -8.88
N LEU A 14 -35.25 4.89 -9.35
CA LEU A 14 -34.16 5.28 -10.24
C LEU A 14 -32.94 5.82 -9.49
N ALA A 15 -33.04 6.01 -8.17
CA ALA A 15 -31.88 6.14 -7.31
C ALA A 15 -31.26 4.75 -7.16
N SER A 16 -30.43 4.35 -8.12
CA SER A 16 -29.38 3.39 -7.85
C SER A 16 -28.63 3.93 -6.63
N ALA A 17 -28.74 3.27 -5.49
CA ALA A 17 -27.70 3.39 -4.49
C ALA A 17 -26.44 2.88 -5.19
N GLU A 18 -25.55 3.80 -5.58
CA GLU A 18 -24.19 3.41 -5.94
C GLU A 18 -23.62 2.72 -4.71
N ALA A 19 -23.21 1.46 -4.86
CA ALA A 19 -22.71 0.66 -3.74
C ALA A 19 -21.44 1.31 -3.18
N VAL A 20 -20.51 1.68 -4.07
CA VAL A 20 -19.37 2.53 -3.73
C VAL A 20 -19.73 4.01 -3.84
N LYS A 21 -19.21 4.83 -2.92
CA LYS A 21 -19.30 6.30 -3.00
C LYS A 21 -18.16 6.86 -3.85
N GLU A 22 -18.17 6.63 -5.16
CA GLU A 22 -17.08 7.01 -6.07
C GLU A 22 -16.68 8.49 -5.92
N TYR A 23 -17.65 9.37 -5.69
CA TYR A 23 -17.44 10.81 -5.56
C TYR A 23 -16.48 11.22 -4.42
N LEU A 24 -16.19 10.32 -3.47
CA LEU A 24 -15.22 10.55 -2.40
C LEU A 24 -13.77 10.37 -2.85
N PHE A 25 -13.52 9.72 -4.00
CA PHE A 25 -12.18 9.37 -4.44
C PHE A 25 -11.81 10.13 -5.72
N LYS A 26 -10.59 10.67 -5.75
CA LYS A 26 -10.08 11.39 -6.92
C LYS A 26 -9.74 10.43 -8.06
N ASP A 27 -10.34 10.66 -9.22
CA ASP A 27 -9.78 10.16 -10.47
C ASP A 27 -8.54 11.00 -10.88
N CYS A 28 -7.85 10.58 -11.94
CA CYS A 28 -6.66 11.31 -12.39
C CYS A 28 -6.96 12.74 -12.89
N SER A 29 -8.19 13.03 -13.32
CA SER A 29 -8.58 14.37 -13.80
C SER A 29 -8.82 15.36 -12.67
N GLN A 30 -9.15 14.85 -11.48
CA GLN A 30 -9.35 15.59 -10.24
C GLN A 30 -8.07 15.69 -9.41
N SER A 31 -7.17 14.70 -9.50
CA SER A 31 -5.85 14.77 -8.89
C SER A 31 -4.93 15.76 -9.64
N GLY A 32 -4.49 16.82 -8.96
CA GLY A 32 -3.65 17.86 -9.54
C GLY A 32 -2.39 17.30 -10.22
N PHE A 33 -1.59 16.51 -9.49
CA PHE A 33 -0.35 15.97 -10.00
C PHE A 33 -0.55 14.92 -11.11
N CYS A 34 -1.60 14.09 -11.02
CA CYS A 34 -1.89 13.11 -12.06
C CYS A 34 -2.32 13.80 -13.37
N ARG A 35 -3.23 14.77 -13.27
CA ARG A 35 -3.69 15.56 -14.42
C ARG A 35 -2.55 16.31 -15.10
N ARG A 36 -1.64 16.91 -14.32
CA ARG A 36 -0.45 17.59 -14.87
C ARG A 36 0.45 16.64 -15.64
N ASN A 37 0.74 15.46 -15.11
CA ASN A 37 1.62 14.49 -15.77
C ASN A 37 0.96 13.80 -16.97
N ARG A 38 -0.35 13.51 -16.95
CA ARG A 38 -1.08 13.09 -18.16
C ARG A 38 -1.15 14.20 -19.22
N HIS A 39 -1.29 15.46 -18.80
CA HIS A 39 -1.18 16.58 -19.72
C HIS A 39 0.19 16.63 -20.38
N TYR A 40 1.26 16.57 -19.58
CA TYR A 40 2.65 16.53 -20.05
C TYR A 40 2.88 15.41 -21.06
N ALA A 41 2.50 14.18 -20.73
CA ALA A 41 2.61 13.02 -21.61
C ALA A 41 1.88 13.22 -22.95
N ARG A 42 0.67 13.82 -22.93
CA ARG A 42 -0.07 14.15 -24.16
C ARG A 42 0.66 15.21 -25.00
N GLN A 43 1.21 16.26 -24.38
CA GLN A 43 1.94 17.30 -25.12
C GLN A 43 3.26 16.78 -25.69
N ILE A 44 3.96 15.87 -25.00
CA ILE A 44 5.14 15.22 -25.56
C ILE A 44 4.77 14.34 -26.77
N ALA A 45 3.66 13.60 -26.68
CA ALA A 45 3.18 12.75 -27.76
C ALA A 45 2.64 13.54 -28.97
N GLN A 46 2.13 14.76 -28.75
CA GLN A 46 1.62 15.66 -29.79
C GLN A 46 2.76 16.59 -30.25
N ASN A 47 3.08 16.59 -31.54
CA ASN A 47 3.97 17.58 -32.20
C ASN A 47 5.49 17.40 -32.06
N GLY A 48 6.01 16.24 -31.64
CA GLY A 48 7.46 16.03 -31.59
C GLY A 48 8.17 17.05 -30.69
N ALA A 49 7.49 17.43 -29.60
CA ALA A 49 7.99 18.42 -28.67
C ALA A 49 9.34 17.99 -28.10
N VAL A 50 10.24 18.96 -27.92
CA VAL A 50 11.59 18.68 -27.43
C VAL A 50 11.53 18.50 -25.91
N PRO A 51 11.81 17.30 -25.38
CA PRO A 51 11.82 17.10 -23.94
C PRO A 51 12.93 17.97 -23.30
N PRO A 52 12.68 18.59 -22.13
CA PRO A 52 13.59 19.57 -21.54
C PRO A 52 14.77 18.93 -20.79
N TYR A 53 14.89 17.60 -20.79
CA TYR A 53 15.87 16.86 -20.00
C TYR A 53 17.07 16.41 -20.83
N THR A 54 18.27 16.57 -20.29
CA THR A 54 19.55 16.08 -20.85
C THR A 54 20.46 15.53 -19.75
N ILE A 55 21.40 14.64 -20.07
CA ILE A 55 22.47 14.24 -19.14
C ILE A 55 23.71 15.11 -19.37
N ASP A 56 24.26 15.67 -18.29
CA ASP A 56 25.57 16.32 -18.35
C ASP A 56 26.68 15.25 -18.29
N LYS A 57 27.20 14.85 -19.45
CA LYS A 57 28.24 13.81 -19.54
C LYS A 57 29.50 14.11 -18.72
N SER A 58 29.80 15.38 -18.42
CA SER A 58 30.98 15.77 -17.66
C SER A 58 30.88 15.44 -16.17
N THR A 59 29.65 15.21 -15.69
CA THR A 59 29.35 14.88 -14.29
C THR A 59 29.39 13.37 -14.01
N ILE A 60 29.49 12.54 -15.06
CA ILE A 60 29.42 11.09 -14.90
C ILE A 60 30.69 10.58 -14.22
N THR A 61 30.52 9.97 -13.04
CA THR A 61 31.62 9.39 -12.26
C THR A 61 31.26 7.98 -11.80
N ILE A 62 32.27 7.11 -11.77
CA ILE A 62 32.13 5.73 -11.29
C ILE A 62 32.81 5.66 -9.94
N GLY A 63 32.00 5.54 -8.88
CA GLY A 63 32.45 5.31 -7.52
C GLY A 63 32.80 3.85 -7.27
N ASP A 64 32.90 3.47 -5.99
CA ASP A 64 33.15 2.07 -5.62
C ASP A 64 31.87 1.22 -5.70
N ASN A 65 30.72 1.78 -5.34
CA ASN A 65 29.45 1.04 -5.23
C ASN A 65 28.31 1.64 -6.09
N GLN A 66 28.60 2.72 -6.81
CA GLN A 66 27.58 3.46 -7.55
C GLN A 66 28.17 4.19 -8.74
N ILE A 67 27.33 4.48 -9.72
CA ILE A 67 27.62 5.37 -10.83
C ILE A 67 26.75 6.61 -10.65
N LEU A 68 27.35 7.79 -10.76
CA LEU A 68 26.72 9.06 -10.49
C LEU A 68 26.72 9.91 -11.75
N GLY A 69 25.75 10.81 -11.88
CA GLY A 69 25.77 11.91 -12.84
C GLY A 69 24.65 12.90 -12.57
N THR A 70 24.41 13.81 -13.51
CA THR A 70 23.39 14.85 -13.39
C THR A 70 22.45 14.85 -14.59
N VAL A 71 21.15 14.81 -14.33
CA VAL A 71 20.08 15.14 -15.28
C VAL A 71 19.82 16.64 -15.17
N ARG A 72 19.81 17.35 -16.30
CA ARG A 72 19.54 18.78 -16.38
C ARG A 72 18.20 19.04 -17.05
N LYS A 73 17.27 19.70 -16.35
CA LYS A 73 16.02 20.24 -16.90
C LYS A 73 16.24 21.69 -17.34
N THR A 74 16.10 21.96 -18.63
CA THR A 74 16.16 23.32 -19.17
C THR A 74 14.87 24.07 -18.84
N LEU A 75 14.99 25.30 -18.33
CA LEU A 75 13.84 26.14 -18.01
C LEU A 75 13.44 27.06 -19.19
N PRO A 76 12.16 27.43 -19.33
CA PRO A 76 11.67 28.26 -20.45
C PRO A 76 12.34 29.65 -20.53
N LYS A 77 12.62 30.28 -19.38
CA LYS A 77 13.13 31.67 -19.30
C LYS A 77 14.62 31.78 -18.98
N LYS A 78 15.46 31.00 -19.69
CA LYS A 78 16.92 30.82 -19.48
C LYS A 78 17.27 30.26 -18.10
N GLY A 79 18.20 29.31 -18.06
CA GLY A 79 18.61 28.61 -16.85
C GLY A 79 18.23 27.14 -16.89
N HIS A 80 18.55 26.43 -15.81
CA HIS A 80 18.27 25.01 -15.67
C HIS A 80 18.15 24.62 -14.20
N VAL A 81 17.57 23.46 -13.96
CA VAL A 81 17.61 22.77 -12.67
C VAL A 81 18.35 21.45 -12.87
N ASP A 82 19.27 21.14 -11.96
CA ASP A 82 20.09 19.94 -11.98
C ASP A 82 19.56 18.94 -10.95
N PHE A 83 19.43 17.68 -11.37
CA PHE A 83 18.96 16.55 -10.58
C PHE A 83 20.05 15.48 -10.56
N PRO A 84 20.71 15.24 -9.42
CA PRO A 84 21.67 14.14 -9.32
C PRO A 84 20.97 12.79 -9.52
N TRP A 85 21.58 11.92 -10.31
CA TRP A 85 21.15 10.54 -10.47
C TRP A 85 22.25 9.56 -10.04
N GLN A 86 21.81 8.39 -9.59
CA GLN A 86 22.66 7.33 -9.08
C GLN A 86 22.18 6.00 -9.63
N ILE A 87 23.09 5.18 -10.14
CA ILE A 87 22.86 3.79 -10.52
C ILE A 87 23.63 2.89 -9.56
N PHE A 88 22.92 1.92 -8.98
CA PHE A 88 23.48 0.88 -8.13
C PHE A 88 23.21 -0.49 -8.75
N VAL A 89 24.16 -1.41 -8.60
CA VAL A 89 23.92 -2.83 -8.81
C VAL A 89 23.64 -3.44 -7.44
N LEU A 90 22.52 -4.15 -7.30
CA LEU A 90 22.09 -4.77 -6.05
C LEU A 90 22.28 -6.29 -6.08
N GLU A 91 22.12 -6.92 -4.92
CA GLU A 91 22.01 -8.37 -4.78
C GLU A 91 21.01 -8.97 -5.80
N GLY A 92 21.33 -10.16 -6.31
CA GLY A 92 20.53 -10.82 -7.34
C GLY A 92 20.62 -10.17 -8.73
N ASP A 93 21.65 -9.35 -8.97
CA ASP A 93 21.89 -8.64 -10.24
C ASP A 93 20.78 -7.65 -10.62
N SER A 94 20.09 -7.10 -9.62
CA SER A 94 19.07 -6.07 -9.82
C SER A 94 19.73 -4.70 -10.00
N LEU A 95 19.12 -3.81 -10.78
CA LEU A 95 19.62 -2.47 -11.03
C LEU A 95 18.73 -1.44 -10.34
N ARG A 96 19.28 -0.56 -9.51
CA ARG A 96 18.53 0.55 -8.91
C ARG A 96 18.93 1.87 -9.54
N LEU A 97 17.95 2.64 -10.03
CA LEU A 97 18.11 3.99 -10.52
C LEU A 97 17.40 4.96 -9.58
N LYS A 98 18.16 5.87 -8.98
CA LYS A 98 17.65 6.95 -8.14
C LYS A 98 17.89 8.30 -8.81
N ILE A 99 16.91 9.20 -8.84
CA ILE A 99 17.07 10.61 -9.24
C ILE A 99 16.48 11.49 -8.14
N ASP A 100 17.24 12.48 -7.71
CA ASP A 100 16.91 13.33 -6.55
C ASP A 100 17.05 14.82 -6.91
N GLU A 101 16.69 15.68 -5.97
CA GLU A 101 16.77 17.14 -6.08
C GLU A 101 17.51 17.71 -4.87
N ASP A 102 18.51 18.57 -5.09
CA ASP A 102 19.12 19.31 -3.99
C ASP A 102 18.14 20.38 -3.48
N ARG A 103 17.61 20.15 -2.28
CA ARG A 103 16.63 21.00 -1.61
C ARG A 103 17.20 21.78 -0.42
N SER A 104 18.53 21.82 -0.28
CA SER A 104 19.22 22.48 0.85
C SER A 104 18.88 23.97 1.00
N ALA A 105 18.61 24.65 -0.12
CA ALA A 105 18.32 26.09 -0.17
C ALA A 105 16.82 26.46 -0.07
N ILE A 106 15.91 25.49 0.16
CA ILE A 106 14.46 25.75 0.20
C ILE A 106 14.06 26.55 1.46
N PRO A 107 13.26 27.62 1.34
CA PRO A 107 12.87 28.48 2.47
C PRO A 107 11.59 28.01 3.20
N VAL A 108 11.39 26.70 3.37
CA VAL A 108 10.28 26.12 4.15
C VAL A 108 10.79 25.73 5.52
N GLU A 109 10.13 26.17 6.60
CA GLU A 109 10.56 25.86 7.97
C GLU A 109 9.67 24.78 8.60
N LYS A 110 10.22 24.03 9.57
CA LYS A 110 9.48 23.05 10.39
C LYS A 110 8.90 21.85 9.63
N LEU A 111 9.43 21.59 8.44
CA LEU A 111 9.18 20.39 7.63
C LEU A 111 10.53 19.90 7.08
N ASP A 112 10.66 18.59 6.89
CA ASP A 112 11.77 18.03 6.11
C ASP A 112 11.66 18.54 4.67
N LYS A 113 12.72 19.24 4.24
CA LYS A 113 12.77 19.86 2.92
C LYS A 113 13.11 18.85 1.84
N ASN A 114 13.75 17.74 2.20
CA ASN A 114 14.24 16.78 1.23
C ASN A 114 13.08 16.03 0.58
N ARG A 115 13.28 15.57 -0.65
CA ARG A 115 12.37 14.59 -1.24
C ARG A 115 12.44 13.32 -0.41
N TYR A 116 11.28 12.82 0.01
CA TYR A 116 11.24 11.61 0.83
C TYR A 116 11.85 10.42 0.07
N ALA A 117 12.83 9.77 0.69
CA ALA A 117 13.58 8.63 0.13
C ALA A 117 13.50 7.36 0.99
N GLY A 118 12.75 7.39 2.11
CA GLY A 118 12.71 6.27 3.07
C GLY A 118 11.87 5.07 2.64
N ALA A 119 11.14 5.15 1.52
CA ALA A 119 10.30 4.06 1.02
C ALA A 119 11.11 2.80 0.69
N ILE A 120 12.31 2.97 0.11
CA ILE A 120 13.22 1.87 -0.22
C ILE A 120 13.78 1.18 1.02
N ASP A 121 14.15 1.95 2.05
CA ASP A 121 14.69 1.46 3.31
C ASP A 121 13.63 0.62 4.04
N ALA A 122 12.40 1.13 4.07
CA ALA A 122 11.28 0.44 4.68
C ALA A 122 10.90 -0.85 3.93
N ALA A 123 10.97 -0.83 2.59
CA ALA A 123 10.76 -2.01 1.76
C ALA A 123 11.85 -3.06 2.00
N PHE A 124 13.11 -2.66 2.06
CA PHE A 124 14.25 -3.57 2.25
C PHE A 124 14.38 -4.08 3.69
N GLY A 125 13.81 -3.37 4.66
CA GLY A 125 13.98 -3.66 6.09
C GLY A 125 15.44 -3.49 6.56
N SER A 126 16.27 -2.83 5.74
CA SER A 126 17.69 -2.59 5.96
C SER A 126 18.16 -1.44 5.06
N LEU A 127 19.33 -0.89 5.36
CA LEU A 127 19.93 0.15 4.54
C LEU A 127 20.27 -0.38 3.13
N PRO A 128 19.90 0.31 2.04
CA PRO A 128 20.13 -0.17 0.68
C PRO A 128 21.61 -0.44 0.35
N GLU A 129 22.53 0.26 1.01
CA GLU A 129 23.97 0.05 0.88
C GLU A 129 24.36 -1.38 1.26
N SER A 130 23.66 -2.00 2.22
CA SER A 130 23.88 -3.40 2.61
C SER A 130 23.52 -4.39 1.52
N LYS A 131 22.70 -3.98 0.55
CA LYS A 131 22.25 -4.75 -0.60
C LYS A 131 23.00 -4.40 -1.89
N THR A 132 23.95 -3.48 -1.83
CA THR A 132 24.67 -2.97 -3.00
C THR A 132 25.94 -3.76 -3.27
N VAL A 133 26.15 -4.11 -4.53
CA VAL A 133 27.34 -4.79 -5.04
C VAL A 133 28.34 -3.74 -5.57
N LYS A 134 29.63 -4.03 -5.38
CA LYS A 134 30.72 -3.18 -5.87
C LYS A 134 30.67 -3.05 -7.40
N VAL A 135 30.89 -1.85 -7.93
CA VAL A 135 31.03 -1.60 -9.37
C VAL A 135 32.50 -1.67 -9.82
N ASP A 136 32.75 -2.10 -11.05
CA ASP A 136 34.09 -2.11 -11.66
C ASP A 136 34.17 -1.10 -12.80
N LYS A 137 35.09 -0.14 -12.70
CA LYS A 137 35.35 0.87 -13.73
C LYS A 137 35.65 0.28 -15.10
N LYS A 138 36.19 -0.94 -15.17
CA LYS A 138 36.47 -1.64 -16.44
C LYS A 138 35.21 -2.02 -17.23
N ASN A 139 34.07 -2.12 -16.53
CA ASN A 139 32.80 -2.47 -17.15
C ASN A 139 32.08 -1.25 -17.74
N ALA A 140 32.63 -0.05 -17.58
CA ALA A 140 32.06 1.18 -18.07
C ALA A 140 32.68 1.61 -19.41
N ALA A 141 31.87 2.16 -20.30
CA ALA A 141 32.34 2.80 -21.52
C ALA A 141 31.64 4.13 -21.78
N PHE A 142 32.43 5.13 -22.20
CA PHE A 142 31.96 6.48 -22.52
C PHE A 142 31.89 6.66 -24.03
N GLY A 143 30.68 6.80 -24.56
CA GLY A 143 30.41 7.16 -25.94
C GLY A 143 30.21 8.66 -26.12
N LYS A 144 30.04 9.07 -27.38
CA LYS A 144 29.76 10.47 -27.75
C LYS A 144 28.40 10.94 -27.20
N ASP A 145 27.39 10.10 -27.37
CA ASP A 145 25.98 10.41 -27.11
C ASP A 145 25.38 9.53 -25.99
N GLU A 146 26.19 8.66 -25.39
CA GLU A 146 25.75 7.69 -24.38
C GLU A 146 26.89 7.25 -23.45
N PHE A 147 26.51 6.75 -22.28
CA PHE A 147 27.35 6.01 -21.34
C PHE A 147 26.79 4.58 -21.20
N THR A 148 27.66 3.58 -21.07
CA THR A 148 27.24 2.19 -20.84
C THR A 148 27.97 1.57 -19.65
N TYR A 149 27.29 0.65 -18.97
CA TYR A 149 27.86 -0.14 -17.90
C TYR A 149 27.37 -1.60 -17.96
N LEU A 150 28.32 -2.54 -17.96
CA LEU A 150 28.08 -3.98 -17.97
C LEU A 150 27.94 -4.52 -16.54
N PHE A 151 26.93 -5.37 -16.31
CA PHE A 151 26.65 -5.96 -15.00
C PHE A 151 25.99 -7.34 -15.13
N GLY A 152 25.73 -7.96 -13.99
CA GLY A 152 25.07 -9.26 -13.91
C GLY A 152 25.98 -10.45 -14.20
N PRO A 153 25.40 -11.66 -14.25
CA PRO A 153 26.15 -12.90 -14.40
C PRO A 153 26.84 -12.93 -15.76
N ASN A 154 28.14 -13.22 -15.77
CA ASN A 154 28.98 -13.21 -16.98
C ASN A 154 28.92 -11.89 -17.79
N LEU A 155 28.57 -10.77 -17.16
CA LEU A 155 28.38 -9.46 -17.82
C LEU A 155 27.32 -9.51 -18.95
N ALA A 156 26.28 -10.33 -18.78
CA ALA A 156 25.21 -10.50 -19.77
C ALA A 156 24.25 -9.30 -19.87
N TYR A 157 24.25 -8.41 -18.88
CA TYR A 157 23.36 -7.25 -18.85
C TYR A 157 24.14 -5.95 -19.08
N THR A 158 23.49 -4.99 -19.74
CA THR A 158 24.04 -3.65 -19.97
C THR A 158 23.01 -2.61 -19.62
N VAL A 159 23.38 -1.60 -18.82
CA VAL A 159 22.61 -0.35 -18.74
C VAL A 159 23.25 0.69 -19.64
N LYS A 160 22.45 1.27 -20.54
CA LYS A 160 22.84 2.36 -21.42
C LYS A 160 22.11 3.63 -20.99
N VAL A 161 22.87 4.68 -20.70
CA VAL A 161 22.39 6.02 -20.38
C VAL A 161 22.58 6.89 -21.62
N GLN A 162 21.49 7.19 -22.33
CA GLN A 162 21.50 8.10 -23.47
C GLN A 162 21.44 9.56 -22.98
N TYR A 163 22.28 10.44 -23.53
CA TYR A 163 22.40 11.79 -23.01
C TYR A 163 21.27 12.74 -23.45
N SER A 164 20.78 12.62 -24.69
CA SER A 164 19.69 13.44 -25.21
C SER A 164 18.96 12.75 -26.37
N PRO A 165 17.62 12.59 -26.29
CA PRO A 165 16.82 12.72 -25.08
C PRO A 165 17.26 11.69 -24.01
N VAL A 166 17.02 12.00 -22.74
CA VAL A 166 17.42 11.13 -21.61
C VAL A 166 16.68 9.80 -21.70
N LYS A 167 17.41 8.69 -21.79
CA LYS A 167 16.85 7.33 -21.72
C LYS A 167 17.78 6.43 -20.93
N PHE A 168 17.21 5.52 -20.14
CA PHE A 168 17.96 4.45 -19.50
C PHE A 168 17.46 3.12 -20.08
N THR A 169 18.28 2.51 -20.95
CA THR A 169 17.92 1.25 -21.60
C THR A 169 18.69 0.10 -20.95
N ILE A 170 17.97 -0.92 -20.52
CA ILE A 170 18.54 -2.15 -19.99
C ILE A 170 18.50 -3.21 -21.09
N TYR A 171 19.67 -3.76 -21.41
CA TYR A 171 19.85 -4.80 -22.41
C TYR A 171 20.11 -6.15 -21.73
N ARG A 172 19.55 -7.21 -22.29
CA ARG A 172 19.88 -8.61 -22.01
C ARG A 172 20.43 -9.23 -23.29
N ASP A 173 21.67 -9.71 -23.25
CA ASP A 173 22.36 -10.31 -24.41
C ASP A 173 22.30 -9.40 -25.66
N SER A 174 22.58 -8.10 -25.47
CA SER A 174 22.51 -7.06 -26.50
C SER A 174 21.11 -6.78 -27.09
N ARG A 175 20.03 -7.35 -26.54
CA ARG A 175 18.64 -7.02 -26.90
C ARG A 175 18.05 -6.04 -25.88
N PRO A 176 17.48 -4.89 -26.29
CA PRO A 176 16.87 -3.96 -25.36
C PRO A 176 15.62 -4.60 -24.76
N GLU A 177 15.58 -4.75 -23.44
CA GLU A 177 14.49 -5.43 -22.75
C GLU A 177 13.57 -4.44 -22.03
N ILE A 178 14.15 -3.44 -21.40
CA ILE A 178 13.43 -2.39 -20.68
C ILE A 178 14.00 -1.05 -21.11
N VAL A 179 13.12 -0.07 -21.36
CA VAL A 179 13.53 1.31 -21.59
C VAL A 179 12.78 2.21 -20.63
N ILE A 180 13.52 2.82 -19.70
CA ILE A 180 13.01 3.90 -18.86
C ILE A 180 13.08 5.18 -19.68
N ASN A 181 11.97 5.89 -19.72
CA ASN A 181 11.72 7.12 -20.45
C ASN A 181 11.66 6.96 -21.98
N GLU A 182 11.04 5.89 -22.48
CA GLU A 182 10.98 5.61 -23.93
C GLU A 182 10.23 6.70 -24.71
N ASN A 183 9.08 7.12 -24.17
CA ASN A 183 8.21 8.15 -24.74
C ASN A 183 8.55 9.56 -24.27
N ASN A 184 9.64 9.72 -23.49
CA ASN A 184 10.09 10.98 -22.92
C ASN A 184 9.11 11.59 -21.89
N PHE A 185 8.43 10.77 -21.09
CA PHE A 185 7.51 11.24 -20.05
C PHE A 185 8.17 11.56 -18.70
N LEU A 186 9.50 11.47 -18.59
CA LEU A 186 10.25 11.88 -17.41
C LEU A 186 9.86 13.31 -17.05
N ASN A 187 9.28 13.46 -15.87
CA ASN A 187 8.93 14.76 -15.34
C ASN A 187 9.22 14.80 -13.84
N ILE A 188 10.17 15.65 -13.44
CA ILE A 188 10.46 15.96 -12.04
C ILE A 188 10.04 17.41 -11.82
N GLU A 189 8.97 17.61 -11.07
CA GLU A 189 8.49 18.93 -10.70
C GLU A 189 9.43 19.52 -9.64
N HIS A 190 10.44 20.29 -10.08
CA HIS A 190 11.35 20.98 -9.17
C HIS A 190 10.61 21.98 -8.27
N PHE A 191 11.19 22.23 -7.10
CA PHE A 191 10.71 23.25 -6.19
C PHE A 191 10.72 24.64 -6.85
N ARG A 192 9.66 25.39 -6.64
CA ARG A 192 9.60 26.83 -6.93
C ARG A 192 8.53 27.49 -6.07
N LEU A 193 8.71 28.78 -5.79
CA LEU A 193 7.68 29.57 -5.12
C LEU A 193 6.54 29.89 -6.10
N GLU A 194 5.33 30.05 -5.58
CA GLU A 194 4.15 30.37 -6.40
C GLU A 194 4.35 31.63 -7.25
N ARG A 195 4.97 32.67 -6.68
CA ARG A 195 5.31 33.92 -7.38
C ARG A 195 6.29 33.74 -8.56
N GLU A 196 7.08 32.67 -8.55
CA GLU A 196 8.08 32.34 -9.57
C GLU A 196 7.53 31.36 -10.62
N ASN A 197 6.42 30.69 -10.34
CA ASN A 197 5.92 29.55 -11.11
C ASN A 197 5.76 29.82 -12.62
N HIS A 198 5.23 30.99 -12.99
CA HIS A 198 5.05 31.38 -14.40
C HIS A 198 6.37 31.50 -15.20
N ALA A 199 7.51 31.66 -14.54
CA ALA A 199 8.82 31.67 -15.21
C ALA A 199 9.41 30.26 -15.41
N HIS A 200 8.89 29.27 -14.67
CA HIS A 200 9.42 27.91 -14.61
C HIS A 200 8.62 26.90 -15.44
N ILE A 201 7.34 27.18 -15.68
CA ILE A 201 6.44 26.32 -16.47
C ILE A 201 6.63 26.57 -17.95
N ASN A 202 6.84 25.50 -18.72
CA ASN A 202 6.75 25.54 -20.17
C ASN A 202 5.28 25.42 -20.61
N PRO A 203 4.62 26.49 -21.09
CA PRO A 203 3.20 26.45 -21.44
C PRO A 203 2.88 25.54 -22.63
N ASP A 204 3.88 25.14 -23.43
CA ASP A 204 3.71 24.20 -24.53
C ASP A 204 3.69 22.73 -24.05
N LEU A 205 4.19 22.45 -22.84
CA LEU A 205 4.34 21.09 -22.29
C LEU A 205 3.59 20.87 -20.97
N GLU A 206 3.50 21.89 -20.14
CA GLU A 206 3.08 21.82 -18.73
C GLU A 206 1.83 22.68 -18.50
N THR A 207 1.00 22.29 -17.53
CA THR A 207 -0.17 23.05 -17.07
C THR A 207 -0.03 23.33 -15.57
N ASP A 208 -0.47 24.50 -15.12
CA ASP A 208 -0.40 24.97 -13.73
C ASP A 208 -1.55 24.48 -12.83
N PHE A 209 -2.38 23.55 -13.33
CA PHE A 209 -3.53 23.00 -12.62
C PHE A 209 -3.13 22.45 -11.23
N ASP A 210 -3.73 23.01 -10.18
CA ASP A 210 -3.62 22.57 -8.77
C ASP A 210 -2.17 22.34 -8.29
N MET A 211 -1.27 23.26 -8.64
CA MET A 211 0.13 23.21 -8.18
C MET A 211 0.30 23.64 -6.71
N PHE A 212 -0.41 24.68 -6.27
CA PHE A 212 -0.28 25.29 -4.94
C PHE A 212 -1.58 25.24 -4.12
N ARG A 213 -2.56 24.47 -4.59
CA ARG A 213 -3.87 24.24 -3.94
C ARG A 213 -4.46 22.94 -4.47
N ASP A 214 -5.48 22.43 -3.81
CA ASP A 214 -6.28 21.30 -4.30
C ASP A 214 -7.75 21.71 -4.46
N SER A 215 -8.29 21.54 -5.67
CA SER A 215 -9.66 21.94 -5.99
C SER A 215 -10.73 20.90 -5.59
N PHE A 216 -10.32 19.68 -5.23
CA PHE A 216 -11.22 18.62 -4.78
C PHE A 216 -11.88 18.99 -3.45
N SER A 217 -13.20 18.76 -3.32
CA SER A 217 -14.02 19.33 -2.23
C SER A 217 -13.45 19.09 -0.84
N ASP A 218 -12.96 17.89 -0.60
CA ASP A 218 -12.56 17.43 0.73
C ASP A 218 -11.07 17.70 1.00
N ALA A 219 -10.32 18.13 -0.02
CA ALA A 219 -8.89 18.43 0.07
C ALA A 219 -8.57 19.93 -0.03
N LYS A 220 -9.58 20.82 -0.10
CA LYS A 220 -9.40 22.28 -0.25
C LYS A 220 -8.51 22.94 0.81
N ASN A 221 -8.38 22.31 1.97
CA ASN A 221 -7.59 22.83 3.09
C ASN A 221 -6.13 22.35 3.06
N ASP A 222 -5.72 21.53 2.08
CA ASP A 222 -4.33 21.12 1.90
C ASP A 222 -3.44 22.35 1.62
N ALA A 223 -2.50 22.63 2.53
CA ALA A 223 -1.64 23.81 2.46
C ALA A 223 -0.55 23.76 1.37
N LYS A 224 -0.15 22.56 0.92
CA LYS A 224 0.90 22.32 -0.10
C LYS A 224 2.14 23.25 0.03
N PRO A 225 2.87 23.21 1.16
CA PRO A 225 3.96 24.16 1.45
C PRO A 225 5.12 24.10 0.45
N PHE A 226 5.38 22.94 -0.16
CA PHE A 226 6.38 22.77 -1.22
C PHE A 226 5.83 22.99 -2.63
N GLY A 227 4.53 23.21 -2.77
CA GLY A 227 3.84 23.32 -4.04
C GLY A 227 3.91 22.03 -4.87
N PRO A 228 4.14 22.12 -6.19
CA PRO A 228 4.24 20.97 -7.10
C PRO A 228 5.59 20.25 -6.98
N GLU A 229 5.55 18.96 -6.64
CA GLU A 229 6.75 18.15 -6.45
C GLU A 229 6.64 16.72 -7.00
N ALA A 230 5.72 16.48 -7.93
CA ALA A 230 5.52 15.16 -8.52
C ALA A 230 6.76 14.63 -9.26
N VAL A 231 6.88 13.31 -9.27
CA VAL A 231 7.85 12.56 -10.07
C VAL A 231 7.11 11.58 -10.97
N ALA A 232 7.41 11.62 -12.27
CA ALA A 232 6.77 10.75 -13.25
C ALA A 232 7.75 10.27 -14.31
N VAL A 233 7.51 9.07 -14.84
CA VAL A 233 8.30 8.48 -15.94
C VAL A 233 7.53 7.33 -16.60
N ASP A 234 7.76 7.12 -17.89
CA ASP A 234 7.29 5.91 -18.58
C ASP A 234 8.35 4.81 -18.62
N VAL A 235 7.92 3.55 -18.56
CA VAL A 235 8.76 2.36 -18.64
C VAL A 235 8.21 1.44 -19.72
N GLU A 236 8.97 1.26 -20.79
CA GLU A 236 8.66 0.33 -21.87
C GLU A 236 9.22 -1.06 -21.55
N LEU A 237 8.37 -2.08 -21.59
CA LEU A 237 8.74 -3.49 -21.51
C LEU A 237 8.67 -4.12 -22.91
N ASN A 238 9.84 -4.27 -23.55
CA ASN A 238 9.92 -4.66 -24.96
C ASN A 238 9.48 -6.11 -25.23
N GLY A 239 8.47 -6.25 -26.07
CA GLY A 239 7.92 -7.55 -26.48
C GLY A 239 7.12 -8.25 -25.38
N PHE A 240 6.85 -7.58 -24.26
CA PHE A 240 5.95 -8.08 -23.23
C PHE A 240 4.51 -7.68 -23.59
N LYS A 241 3.56 -8.61 -23.41
CA LYS A 241 2.12 -8.37 -23.66
C LYS A 241 1.27 -8.45 -22.40
N HIS A 242 1.83 -9.04 -21.35
CA HIS A 242 1.18 -9.25 -20.07
C HIS A 242 2.03 -8.69 -18.96
N VAL A 243 1.37 -7.92 -18.10
CA VAL A 243 1.91 -7.37 -16.87
C VAL A 243 0.96 -7.67 -15.72
N TYR A 244 1.51 -7.76 -14.52
CA TYR A 244 0.89 -8.21 -13.28
C TYR A 244 1.42 -7.37 -12.11
N GLY A 245 0.81 -7.51 -10.92
CA GLY A 245 1.27 -6.86 -9.70
C GLY A 245 0.51 -5.58 -9.41
N ILE A 246 1.20 -4.60 -8.81
CA ILE A 246 0.62 -3.34 -8.30
C ILE A 246 -0.71 -3.50 -7.53
N PRO A 247 -0.85 -4.47 -6.60
CA PRO A 247 -2.05 -4.53 -5.77
C PRO A 247 -2.13 -3.29 -4.86
N GLU A 248 -3.30 -2.94 -4.34
CA GLU A 248 -4.54 -3.72 -4.34
C GLU A 248 -5.64 -3.17 -5.25
N HIS A 249 -6.20 -4.05 -6.10
CA HIS A 249 -7.33 -3.73 -6.96
C HIS A 249 -8.21 -4.97 -7.11
N ALA A 250 -9.54 -4.79 -7.02
CA ALA A 250 -10.52 -5.81 -7.31
C ALA A 250 -10.67 -6.00 -8.84
N ASP A 251 -9.59 -6.39 -9.50
CA ASP A 251 -9.48 -6.48 -10.95
C ASP A 251 -8.84 -7.82 -11.38
N SER A 252 -8.68 -8.03 -12.68
CA SER A 252 -8.04 -9.20 -13.25
C SER A 252 -6.56 -9.25 -12.94
N LEU A 253 -6.04 -10.47 -12.73
CA LEU A 253 -4.60 -10.73 -12.47
C LEU A 253 -3.68 -10.09 -13.52
N SER A 254 -4.00 -10.22 -14.82
CA SER A 254 -3.28 -9.46 -15.85
C SER A 254 -3.88 -8.07 -15.96
N LEU A 255 -3.10 -7.04 -15.63
CA LEU A 255 -3.55 -5.65 -15.60
C LEU A 255 -4.11 -5.20 -16.95
N LYS A 256 -5.12 -4.34 -16.94
CA LYS A 256 -5.80 -3.84 -18.14
C LYS A 256 -5.12 -2.61 -18.72
N ASP A 257 -5.42 -2.31 -19.98
CA ASP A 257 -5.05 -1.02 -20.58
C ASP A 257 -5.87 0.11 -19.94
N THR A 258 -5.21 1.22 -19.62
CA THR A 258 -5.81 2.37 -18.93
C THR A 258 -5.91 3.63 -19.78
N THR A 259 -5.41 3.61 -21.01
CA THR A 259 -5.25 4.80 -21.85
C THR A 259 -6.57 5.47 -22.26
N ARG A 260 -7.69 4.76 -22.15
CA ARG A 260 -9.04 5.25 -22.49
C ARG A 260 -9.92 5.54 -21.27
N SER A 261 -9.33 5.61 -20.07
CA SER A 261 -10.05 5.85 -18.81
C SER A 261 -9.42 6.99 -18.02
N ASN A 262 -10.20 7.66 -17.18
CA ASN A 262 -9.69 8.59 -16.16
C ASN A 262 -9.11 7.88 -14.92
N TRP A 263 -9.22 6.55 -14.87
CA TRP A 263 -8.67 5.69 -13.84
C TRP A 263 -7.46 4.91 -14.36
N PRO A 264 -6.23 5.46 -14.32
CA PRO A 264 -5.04 4.64 -14.13
C PRO A 264 -5.22 3.76 -12.88
N TYR A 265 -4.41 2.71 -12.75
CA TYR A 265 -4.31 2.04 -11.45
C TYR A 265 -3.82 3.05 -10.41
N ARG A 266 -4.56 3.21 -9.32
CA ARG A 266 -4.19 4.13 -8.23
C ARG A 266 -3.74 3.33 -7.02
N LEU A 267 -2.54 3.62 -6.55
CA LEU A 267 -1.93 3.10 -5.34
C LEU A 267 -1.99 4.20 -4.28
N PHE A 268 -3.05 4.15 -3.48
CA PHE A 268 -3.32 5.08 -2.40
C PHE A 268 -4.15 4.33 -1.35
N ASN A 269 -3.59 4.01 -0.19
CA ASN A 269 -4.24 3.15 0.78
C ASN A 269 -5.46 3.86 1.40
N VAL A 270 -6.68 3.38 1.13
CA VAL A 270 -7.92 4.01 1.60
C VAL A 270 -8.92 2.99 2.11
N ASP A 271 -9.78 3.47 3.00
CA ASP A 271 -10.96 2.75 3.43
C ASP A 271 -12.08 2.96 2.41
N ILE A 272 -12.18 2.02 1.48
CA ILE A 272 -13.18 2.03 0.40
C ILE A 272 -14.39 1.17 0.76
N PHE A 273 -15.41 1.84 1.30
CA PHE A 273 -16.68 1.21 1.64
C PHE A 273 -17.37 0.64 0.40
N GLU A 274 -17.79 -0.63 0.47
CA GLU A 274 -18.54 -1.32 -0.59
C GLU A 274 -17.85 -1.23 -1.98
N TYR A 275 -16.52 -1.40 -2.02
CA TYR A 275 -15.71 -1.28 -3.24
C TYR A 275 -16.25 -2.10 -4.42
N GLU A 276 -16.13 -1.60 -5.64
CA GLU A 276 -16.57 -2.32 -6.84
C GLU A 276 -15.54 -3.35 -7.35
N THR A 277 -16.03 -4.42 -7.99
CA THR A 277 -15.19 -5.33 -8.79
C THR A 277 -14.99 -4.80 -10.22
N ASP A 278 -13.94 -5.24 -10.91
CA ASP A 278 -13.48 -4.66 -12.18
C ASP A 278 -13.14 -3.16 -12.05
N SER A 279 -12.48 -2.81 -10.94
CA SER A 279 -12.15 -1.43 -10.60
C SER A 279 -10.64 -1.21 -10.46
N ARG A 280 -10.21 0.00 -10.82
CA ARG A 280 -8.82 0.50 -10.64
C ARG A 280 -8.74 1.61 -9.59
N MET A 281 -9.83 1.80 -8.85
CA MET A 281 -9.89 2.70 -7.71
C MET A 281 -8.89 2.26 -6.63
N PRO A 282 -8.41 3.21 -5.81
CA PRO A 282 -7.57 2.86 -4.67
C PRO A 282 -8.29 1.92 -3.70
N MET A 283 -7.54 1.00 -3.08
CA MET A 283 -8.02 0.10 -2.03
C MET A 283 -7.09 0.16 -0.81
N TYR A 284 -7.02 -0.88 0.02
CA TYR A 284 -6.45 -0.80 1.36
C TYR A 284 -4.91 -0.87 1.39
N GLY A 285 -4.28 -1.57 0.45
CA GLY A 285 -2.83 -1.72 0.39
C GLY A 285 -2.20 -1.35 -0.95
N ALA A 286 -0.88 -1.12 -0.93
CA ALA A 286 -0.12 -0.72 -2.11
C ALA A 286 1.26 -1.40 -2.15
N ILE A 287 1.51 -2.27 -3.12
CA ILE A 287 2.87 -2.77 -3.41
C ILE A 287 3.24 -2.33 -4.82
N PRO A 288 4.06 -1.27 -5.00
CA PRO A 288 4.37 -0.69 -6.32
C PRO A 288 5.40 -1.53 -7.11
N LEU A 289 5.16 -2.84 -7.25
CA LEU A 289 5.91 -3.79 -8.05
C LEU A 289 5.06 -4.25 -9.23
N LEU A 290 5.51 -3.94 -10.44
CA LEU A 290 4.93 -4.45 -11.69
C LEU A 290 5.82 -5.54 -12.27
N ILE A 291 5.23 -6.65 -12.69
CA ILE A 291 5.95 -7.79 -13.26
C ILE A 291 5.50 -8.01 -14.71
N GLY A 292 6.44 -7.99 -15.65
CA GLY A 292 6.23 -8.37 -17.04
C GLY A 292 6.71 -9.79 -17.30
N VAL A 293 5.94 -10.60 -18.03
CA VAL A 293 6.31 -11.98 -18.37
C VAL A 293 6.12 -12.26 -19.87
N LYS A 294 7.11 -12.95 -20.47
CA LYS A 294 7.06 -13.55 -21.80
C LYS A 294 7.78 -14.92 -21.79
N PRO A 295 7.68 -15.77 -22.83
CA PRO A 295 8.14 -17.16 -22.78
C PRO A 295 9.60 -17.40 -22.37
N ASP A 296 10.50 -16.45 -22.61
CA ASP A 296 11.95 -16.56 -22.35
C ASP A 296 12.47 -15.52 -21.34
N ALA A 297 11.59 -14.72 -20.74
CA ALA A 297 12.01 -13.70 -19.79
C ALA A 297 10.90 -13.23 -18.85
N ALA A 298 11.31 -12.84 -17.65
CA ALA A 298 10.51 -12.06 -16.73
C ALA A 298 11.28 -10.80 -16.31
N VAL A 299 10.53 -9.75 -15.99
CA VAL A 299 11.08 -8.48 -15.50
C VAL A 299 10.22 -7.96 -14.35
N GLY A 300 10.85 -7.42 -13.33
CA GLY A 300 10.21 -6.69 -12.24
C GLY A 300 10.60 -5.22 -12.28
N VAL A 301 9.62 -4.33 -12.16
CA VAL A 301 9.79 -2.89 -12.00
C VAL A 301 9.21 -2.51 -10.65
N PHE A 302 10.07 -2.33 -9.66
CA PHE A 302 9.68 -1.86 -8.34
C PHE A 302 9.93 -0.35 -8.24
N TRP A 303 8.85 0.41 -8.14
CA TRP A 303 8.86 1.85 -7.95
C TRP A 303 8.81 2.16 -6.45
N ALA A 304 9.97 2.41 -5.83
CA ALA A 304 10.10 2.58 -4.39
C ALA A 304 9.63 3.97 -3.94
N ASN A 305 8.32 4.20 -4.01
CA ASN A 305 7.67 5.45 -3.63
C ASN A 305 6.39 5.16 -2.83
N SER A 306 6.24 5.85 -1.70
CA SER A 306 5.12 5.67 -0.75
C SER A 306 4.05 6.76 -0.83
N ALA A 307 4.19 7.71 -1.76
CA ALA A 307 3.17 8.72 -2.03
C ALA A 307 2.04 8.14 -2.88
N ASP A 308 0.94 8.90 -3.00
CA ASP A 308 -0.16 8.62 -3.92
C ASP A 308 0.39 8.47 -5.34
N THR A 309 0.19 7.29 -5.93
CA THR A 309 0.81 6.90 -7.18
C THR A 309 -0.23 6.41 -8.17
N PHE A 310 -0.21 6.97 -9.38
CA PHE A 310 -0.99 6.52 -10.51
C PHE A 310 -0.09 5.77 -11.50
N VAL A 311 -0.59 4.68 -12.08
CA VAL A 311 0.10 3.88 -13.09
C VAL A 311 -0.80 3.70 -14.30
N ASP A 312 -0.43 4.37 -15.39
CA ASP A 312 -1.07 4.16 -16.69
C ASP A 312 -0.43 2.96 -17.40
N ILE A 313 -1.24 2.03 -17.92
CA ILE A 313 -0.79 0.87 -18.68
C ILE A 313 -1.30 1.00 -20.12
N LYS A 314 -0.38 0.97 -21.09
CA LYS A 314 -0.69 0.87 -22.50
C LYS A 314 -0.21 -0.48 -23.04
N LYS A 315 -1.11 -1.27 -23.64
CA LYS A 315 -0.78 -2.57 -24.21
C LYS A 315 -0.82 -2.52 -25.74
N ALA A 316 0.30 -2.87 -26.36
CA ALA A 316 0.43 -3.07 -27.81
C ALA A 316 1.32 -4.30 -28.07
N ASP A 317 2.29 -4.19 -29.00
CA ASP A 317 3.34 -5.21 -29.17
C ASP A 317 4.33 -5.26 -28.00
N SER A 318 4.39 -4.17 -27.24
CA SER A 318 5.08 -4.00 -25.97
C SER A 318 4.11 -3.39 -24.95
N VAL A 319 4.43 -3.48 -23.66
CA VAL A 319 3.70 -2.75 -22.60
C VAL A 319 4.48 -1.51 -22.22
N ASN A 320 3.80 -0.36 -22.19
CA ASN A 320 4.31 0.87 -21.58
C ASN A 320 3.58 1.12 -20.26
N ALA A 321 4.31 1.36 -19.18
CA ALA A 321 3.78 1.74 -17.88
C ALA A 321 4.23 3.17 -17.52
N HIS A 322 3.31 4.11 -17.36
CA HIS A 322 3.59 5.49 -16.97
C HIS A 322 3.28 5.69 -15.49
N TRP A 323 4.34 5.79 -14.68
CA TRP A 323 4.31 5.95 -13.23
C TRP A 323 4.27 7.43 -12.89
N ILE A 324 3.39 7.82 -11.97
CA ILE A 324 3.19 9.20 -11.55
C ILE A 324 2.96 9.23 -10.05
N SER A 325 3.89 9.75 -9.25
CA SER A 325 3.72 9.90 -7.79
C SER A 325 3.65 11.36 -7.37
N GLU A 326 2.86 11.64 -6.34
CA GLU A 326 2.62 13.00 -5.83
C GLU A 326 3.90 13.71 -5.38
N ASN A 327 4.81 12.98 -4.73
CA ASN A 327 6.11 13.49 -4.32
C ASN A 327 7.15 12.37 -4.14
N GLY A 328 8.23 12.67 -3.40
CA GLY A 328 9.33 11.74 -3.14
C GLY A 328 10.42 11.79 -4.20
N VAL A 329 11.41 10.92 -4.04
CA VAL A 329 12.46 10.71 -5.04
C VAL A 329 11.96 9.86 -6.19
N PHE A 330 12.57 9.99 -7.36
CA PHE A 330 12.53 8.92 -8.34
C PHE A 330 13.42 7.81 -7.80
N ASP A 331 12.88 6.63 -7.55
CA ASP A 331 13.65 5.48 -7.10
C ASP A 331 13.05 4.18 -7.65
N MET A 332 13.75 3.57 -8.59
CA MET A 332 13.26 2.42 -9.33
C MET A 332 14.27 1.29 -9.29
N VAL A 333 13.81 0.09 -8.91
CA VAL A 333 14.58 -1.14 -8.99
C VAL A 333 14.07 -1.98 -10.15
N ILE A 334 14.98 -2.33 -11.06
CA ILE A 334 14.76 -3.21 -12.19
C ILE A 334 15.33 -4.59 -11.85
N ILE A 335 14.48 -5.61 -11.92
CA ILE A 335 14.80 -6.99 -11.61
C ILE A 335 14.70 -7.79 -12.90
N LEU A 336 15.77 -8.46 -13.30
CA LEU A 336 15.81 -9.30 -14.50
C LEU A 336 15.78 -10.78 -14.10
N GLY A 337 14.99 -11.59 -14.79
CA GLY A 337 14.92 -13.03 -14.60
C GLY A 337 14.52 -13.75 -15.87
N ASP A 338 14.72 -15.07 -15.92
CA ASP A 338 14.32 -15.89 -17.06
C ASP A 338 12.89 -16.43 -16.86
N ALA A 339 12.45 -16.53 -15.61
CA ALA A 339 11.09 -16.92 -15.22
C ALA A 339 10.52 -16.02 -14.10
N PRO A 340 9.17 -15.99 -13.92
CA PRO A 340 8.55 -15.22 -12.85
C PRO A 340 9.06 -15.56 -11.45
N ALA A 341 9.43 -16.83 -11.20
CA ALA A 341 9.99 -17.27 -9.93
C ALA A 341 11.32 -16.57 -9.58
N ASP A 342 12.12 -16.20 -10.59
CA ASP A 342 13.36 -15.45 -10.38
C ASP A 342 13.07 -14.05 -9.85
N ILE A 343 12.01 -13.41 -10.36
CA ILE A 343 11.59 -12.07 -9.90
C ILE A 343 11.17 -12.13 -8.44
N ASN A 344 10.34 -13.11 -8.07
CA ASN A 344 9.93 -13.32 -6.68
C ASN A 344 11.13 -13.57 -5.76
N HIS A 345 12.05 -14.44 -6.17
CA HIS A 345 13.24 -14.74 -5.37
C HIS A 345 14.13 -13.50 -5.18
N LYS A 346 14.46 -12.80 -6.27
CA LYS A 346 15.31 -11.60 -6.23
C LYS A 346 14.66 -10.44 -5.49
N PHE A 347 13.35 -10.23 -5.66
CA PHE A 347 12.61 -9.26 -4.87
C PHE A 347 12.59 -9.63 -3.38
N GLY A 348 12.55 -10.92 -3.04
CA GLY A 348 12.66 -11.43 -1.67
C GLY A 348 14.06 -11.26 -1.07
N LEU A 349 15.13 -11.36 -1.87
CA LEU A 349 16.49 -11.03 -1.39
C LEU A 349 16.61 -9.56 -0.96
N LEU A 350 15.91 -8.67 -1.67
CA LEU A 350 15.91 -7.24 -1.39
C LEU A 350 14.96 -6.87 -0.23
N THR A 351 13.73 -7.38 -0.26
CA THR A 351 12.64 -6.98 0.67
C THR A 351 12.37 -7.97 1.80
N GLY A 352 13.10 -9.08 1.86
CA GLY A 352 12.83 -10.18 2.78
C GLY A 352 11.75 -11.13 2.28
N PHE A 353 11.74 -12.34 2.85
CA PHE A 353 10.78 -13.38 2.54
C PHE A 353 9.61 -13.36 3.52
N ALA A 354 8.51 -14.00 3.14
CA ALA A 354 7.38 -14.22 4.03
C ALA A 354 7.84 -14.92 5.31
N ALA A 355 7.43 -14.40 6.47
CA ALA A 355 7.73 -15.04 7.75
C ALA A 355 7.06 -16.40 7.82
N LEU A 356 7.73 -17.39 8.44
CA LEU A 356 7.13 -18.69 8.72
C LEU A 356 5.96 -18.47 9.70
N PRO A 357 4.70 -18.73 9.31
CA PRO A 357 3.56 -18.47 10.20
C PRO A 357 3.55 -19.41 11.41
N GLN A 358 2.72 -19.08 12.39
CA GLN A 358 2.26 -20.06 13.37
C GLN A 358 1.40 -21.10 12.65
N GLU A 359 1.49 -22.37 13.07
CA GLU A 359 0.75 -23.46 12.40
C GLU A 359 -0.77 -23.22 12.42
N PHE A 360 -1.32 -22.79 13.56
CA PHE A 360 -2.75 -22.49 13.71
C PHE A 360 -3.24 -21.44 12.72
N ALA A 361 -2.36 -20.53 12.27
CA ALA A 361 -2.71 -19.41 11.40
C ALA A 361 -2.95 -19.83 9.93
N LEU A 362 -2.62 -21.09 9.60
CA LEU A 362 -2.99 -21.74 8.34
C LEU A 362 -4.31 -22.51 8.44
N GLY A 363 -4.85 -22.65 9.65
CA GLY A 363 -6.11 -23.30 9.93
C GLY A 363 -7.32 -22.43 9.55
N TYR A 364 -8.51 -22.85 9.98
CA TYR A 364 -9.72 -22.09 9.75
C TYR A 364 -9.95 -21.04 10.85
N HIS A 365 -10.20 -19.80 10.42
CA HIS A 365 -10.49 -18.65 11.27
C HIS A 365 -11.98 -18.28 11.22
N GLN A 366 -12.66 -18.28 12.37
CA GLN A 366 -14.08 -17.96 12.50
C GLN A 366 -14.27 -16.55 13.09
N CYS A 367 -14.88 -15.63 12.34
CA CYS A 367 -15.06 -14.23 12.71
C CYS A 367 -16.45 -13.71 12.33
N ARG A 368 -16.87 -12.60 12.97
CA ARG A 368 -17.92 -11.68 12.52
C ARG A 368 -17.83 -10.37 13.33
N TRP A 369 -18.47 -9.32 12.82
CA TRP A 369 -18.89 -8.17 13.59
C TRP A 369 -20.30 -8.43 14.15
N ASN A 370 -20.51 -8.63 15.44
CA ASN A 370 -19.57 -9.06 16.47
C ASN A 370 -20.05 -10.40 17.08
N TYR A 371 -19.17 -11.09 17.80
CA TYR A 371 -19.63 -11.98 18.87
C TYR A 371 -19.91 -11.15 20.12
N ASN A 372 -21.00 -11.49 20.80
CA ASN A 372 -21.64 -10.57 21.75
C ASN A 372 -20.89 -10.49 23.08
N ASP A 373 -20.43 -11.63 23.60
CA ASP A 373 -19.87 -11.79 24.93
C ASP A 373 -19.07 -13.11 25.05
N VAL A 374 -18.57 -13.39 26.25
CA VAL A 374 -17.85 -14.65 26.59
C VAL A 374 -18.71 -15.89 26.35
N GLU A 375 -20.01 -15.83 26.65
CA GLU A 375 -20.92 -16.97 26.49
C GLU A 375 -21.11 -17.31 25.00
N ASP A 376 -21.29 -16.30 24.15
CA ASP A 376 -21.40 -16.47 22.69
C ASP A 376 -20.14 -17.12 22.12
N VAL A 377 -18.95 -16.63 22.49
CA VAL A 377 -17.66 -17.19 22.04
C VAL A 377 -17.51 -18.66 22.44
N LEU A 378 -17.79 -18.99 23.71
CA LEU A 378 -17.69 -20.38 24.19
C LEU A 378 -18.78 -21.28 23.62
N GLY A 379 -19.97 -20.75 23.38
CA GLY A 379 -21.06 -21.43 22.69
C GLY A 379 -20.69 -21.81 21.26
N ILE A 380 -20.08 -20.89 20.50
CA ILE A 380 -19.58 -21.15 19.14
C ILE A 380 -18.48 -22.21 19.17
N ASN A 381 -17.53 -22.11 20.10
CA ASN A 381 -16.48 -23.10 20.29
C ASN A 381 -17.06 -24.51 20.52
N ALA A 382 -18.07 -24.64 21.40
CA ALA A 382 -18.74 -25.90 21.66
C ALA A 382 -19.53 -26.42 20.45
N GLN A 383 -20.21 -25.54 19.72
CA GLN A 383 -21.00 -25.87 18.54
C GLN A 383 -20.13 -26.34 17.36
N MET A 384 -18.95 -25.75 17.18
CA MET A 384 -17.95 -26.24 16.21
C MET A 384 -17.57 -27.69 16.50
N ASP A 385 -17.31 -28.03 17.77
CA ASP A 385 -17.00 -29.39 18.19
C ASP A 385 -18.19 -30.34 18.03
N GLU A 386 -19.39 -29.93 18.46
CA GLU A 386 -20.63 -30.70 18.33
C GLU A 386 -20.93 -31.09 16.87
N HIS A 387 -20.71 -30.14 15.95
CA HIS A 387 -20.96 -30.32 14.52
C HIS A 387 -19.74 -30.81 13.73
N LEU A 388 -18.61 -31.08 14.38
CA LEU A 388 -17.37 -31.58 13.77
C LEU A 388 -16.79 -30.65 12.70
N PHE A 389 -16.92 -29.34 12.89
CA PHE A 389 -16.25 -28.33 12.07
C PHE A 389 -14.88 -27.97 12.70
N PRO A 390 -13.75 -28.41 12.12
CA PRO A 390 -12.45 -28.05 12.64
C PRO A 390 -12.19 -26.56 12.43
N TYR A 391 -11.72 -25.89 13.47
CA TYR A 391 -11.27 -24.50 13.42
C TYR A 391 -10.21 -24.25 14.49
N ASP A 392 -9.34 -23.28 14.21
CA ASP A 392 -8.15 -22.99 15.02
C ASP A 392 -8.29 -21.70 15.82
N THR A 393 -9.05 -20.73 15.29
CA THR A 393 -9.07 -19.37 15.82
C THR A 393 -10.46 -18.75 15.77
N ILE A 394 -10.91 -18.17 16.89
CA ILE A 394 -12.08 -17.29 16.96
C ILE A 394 -11.64 -15.83 17.10
N TRP A 395 -12.43 -14.90 16.57
CA TRP A 395 -12.03 -13.49 16.44
C TRP A 395 -13.01 -12.56 17.16
N LEU A 396 -12.48 -11.50 17.75
CA LEU A 396 -13.26 -10.42 18.35
C LEU A 396 -13.00 -9.11 17.60
N ASP A 397 -14.06 -8.64 16.96
CA ASP A 397 -14.14 -7.34 16.30
C ASP A 397 -14.54 -6.25 17.33
N ILE A 398 -14.63 -4.98 16.93
CA ILE A 398 -14.54 -3.77 17.77
C ILE A 398 -15.48 -3.70 18.99
N GLU A 399 -16.60 -4.43 19.01
CA GLU A 399 -17.55 -4.41 20.14
C GLU A 399 -17.02 -5.06 21.43
N TYR A 400 -15.89 -5.79 21.38
CA TYR A 400 -15.27 -6.35 22.59
C TYR A 400 -14.74 -5.27 23.54
N ALA A 401 -14.31 -4.13 23.00
CA ALA A 401 -13.63 -3.07 23.73
C ALA A 401 -14.63 -2.17 24.47
N ASP A 402 -14.28 -1.68 25.67
CA ASP A 402 -15.13 -0.75 26.41
C ASP A 402 -15.26 0.58 25.63
N LYS A 403 -16.44 0.84 25.07
CA LYS A 403 -16.73 2.06 24.28
C LYS A 403 -15.69 2.33 23.17
N LYS A 404 -15.16 1.25 22.56
CA LYS A 404 -14.13 1.27 21.51
C LYS A 404 -12.81 1.90 21.96
N GLN A 405 -12.49 1.77 23.25
CA GLN A 405 -11.16 2.07 23.79
C GLN A 405 -10.29 0.81 23.65
N TYR A 406 -9.39 0.76 22.67
CA TYR A 406 -8.46 -0.36 22.54
C TYR A 406 -7.61 -0.55 23.82
N PHE A 407 -7.08 -1.75 24.01
CA PHE A 407 -6.42 -2.19 25.25
C PHE A 407 -7.35 -2.29 26.47
N THR A 408 -8.67 -2.32 26.26
CA THR A 408 -9.67 -2.56 27.31
C THR A 408 -10.60 -3.70 26.92
N TRP A 409 -11.32 -4.24 27.90
CA TRP A 409 -12.41 -5.19 27.68
C TRP A 409 -13.70 -4.58 28.21
N ASN A 410 -14.80 -4.70 27.47
CA ASN A 410 -16.10 -4.27 27.96
C ASN A 410 -16.45 -5.11 29.21
N PRO A 411 -16.63 -4.49 30.39
CA PRO A 411 -16.82 -5.25 31.63
C PRO A 411 -18.16 -6.00 31.68
N ALA A 412 -19.16 -5.58 30.91
CA ALA A 412 -20.48 -6.20 30.90
C ALA A 412 -20.54 -7.49 30.05
N THR A 413 -19.77 -7.54 28.95
CA THR A 413 -19.81 -8.65 27.99
C THR A 413 -18.54 -9.51 28.02
N PHE A 414 -17.39 -8.93 28.38
CA PHE A 414 -16.09 -9.60 28.42
C PHE A 414 -15.39 -9.51 29.79
N GLY A 415 -16.15 -9.31 30.87
CA GLY A 415 -15.63 -9.31 32.24
C GLY A 415 -14.93 -10.64 32.62
N GLU A 416 -15.39 -11.76 32.08
CA GLU A 416 -14.83 -13.11 32.32
C GLU A 416 -13.88 -13.60 31.20
N LYS A 417 -13.20 -12.68 30.51
CA LYS A 417 -12.21 -13.01 29.46
C LYS A 417 -11.18 -14.09 29.85
N ASP A 418 -10.79 -14.18 31.12
CA ASP A 418 -9.78 -15.14 31.59
C ASP A 418 -10.32 -16.57 31.63
N LEU A 419 -11.64 -16.74 31.76
CA LEU A 419 -12.32 -18.03 31.54
C LEU A 419 -12.28 -18.36 30.04
N MET A 420 -12.75 -17.45 29.20
CA MET A 420 -12.78 -17.61 27.74
C MET A 420 -11.42 -18.05 27.16
N LEU A 421 -10.36 -17.34 27.54
CA LEU A 421 -9.00 -17.60 27.06
C LEU A 421 -8.47 -18.97 27.49
N ARG A 422 -8.75 -19.40 28.73
CA ARG A 422 -8.34 -20.72 29.23
C ARG A 422 -9.09 -21.86 28.55
N GLU A 423 -10.39 -21.72 28.31
CA GLU A 423 -11.18 -22.74 27.62
C GLU A 423 -10.77 -22.91 26.15
N LEU A 424 -10.48 -21.80 25.46
CA LEU A 424 -9.90 -21.86 24.11
C LEU A 424 -8.51 -22.52 24.15
N ASP A 425 -7.64 -22.14 25.09
CA ASP A 425 -6.30 -22.71 25.20
C ASP A 425 -6.32 -24.22 25.50
N ALA A 426 -7.27 -24.67 26.33
CA ALA A 426 -7.45 -26.09 26.69
C ALA A 426 -7.77 -26.99 25.48
N THR A 427 -8.33 -26.41 24.41
CA THR A 427 -8.61 -27.10 23.14
C THR A 427 -7.54 -26.81 22.07
N GLY A 428 -6.46 -26.12 22.42
CA GLY A 428 -5.39 -25.72 21.50
C GLY A 428 -5.76 -24.55 20.59
N ARG A 429 -6.90 -23.90 20.84
CA ARG A 429 -7.44 -22.82 20.01
C ARG A 429 -6.98 -21.45 20.45
N ASN A 430 -7.06 -20.52 19.51
CA ASN A 430 -6.53 -19.18 19.65
C ASN A 430 -7.66 -18.14 19.55
N LEU A 431 -7.38 -16.96 20.12
CA LEU A 431 -8.18 -15.77 19.97
C LEU A 431 -7.42 -14.75 19.14
N VAL A 432 -8.08 -14.11 18.17
CA VAL A 432 -7.57 -12.88 17.57
C VAL A 432 -8.46 -11.72 18.00
N VAL A 433 -7.84 -10.60 18.38
CA VAL A 433 -8.57 -9.41 18.81
C VAL A 433 -8.12 -8.19 18.01
N ILE A 434 -9.07 -7.36 17.60
CA ILE A 434 -8.82 -6.15 16.83
C ILE A 434 -8.22 -5.02 17.69
N ILE A 435 -7.18 -4.36 17.17
CA ILE A 435 -6.59 -3.13 17.70
C ILE A 435 -6.26 -2.22 16.53
N ASP A 436 -6.96 -1.10 16.43
CA ASP A 436 -6.77 -0.13 15.36
C ASP A 436 -5.88 1.02 15.83
N PRO A 437 -5.30 1.82 14.92
CA PRO A 437 -4.39 2.88 15.31
C PRO A 437 -5.08 4.15 15.83
N HIS A 438 -6.39 4.28 15.65
CA HIS A 438 -7.16 5.40 16.16
C HIS A 438 -7.50 5.18 17.64
N LEU A 439 -7.16 6.13 18.49
CA LEU A 439 -7.35 6.06 19.92
C LEU A 439 -8.38 7.13 20.32
N LYS A 440 -9.51 6.69 20.86
CA LYS A 440 -10.55 7.56 21.43
C LYS A 440 -9.93 8.64 22.32
N THR A 441 -10.38 9.89 22.27
CA THR A 441 -9.83 10.90 23.17
C THR A 441 -10.31 10.73 24.62
N GLY A 442 -9.46 11.07 25.60
CA GLY A 442 -9.82 11.16 27.02
C GLY A 442 -9.78 9.84 27.79
N TYR A 443 -8.82 8.96 27.49
CA TYR A 443 -8.49 7.81 28.34
C TYR A 443 -6.98 7.56 28.40
N GLU A 444 -6.54 6.72 29.34
CA GLU A 444 -5.13 6.53 29.70
C GLU A 444 -4.20 6.37 28.49
N VAL A 445 -4.61 5.60 27.48
CA VAL A 445 -3.76 5.33 26.31
C VAL A 445 -3.63 6.54 25.39
N SER A 446 -4.76 7.19 25.04
CA SER A 446 -4.73 8.40 24.21
C SER A 446 -4.03 9.57 24.92
N ASP A 447 -4.26 9.69 26.23
CA ASP A 447 -3.72 10.79 27.03
C ASP A 447 -2.20 10.69 27.13
N TYR A 448 -1.65 9.47 27.21
CA TYR A 448 -0.22 9.24 27.11
C TYR A 448 0.33 9.68 25.75
N VAL A 449 -0.33 9.26 24.65
CA VAL A 449 0.08 9.61 23.28
C VAL A 449 0.12 11.13 23.07
N ASP A 450 -0.93 11.83 23.51
CA ASP A 450 -0.99 13.29 23.38
C ASP A 450 -0.01 14.02 24.30
N THR A 451 0.14 13.58 25.55
CA THR A 451 1.04 14.22 26.53
C THR A 451 2.51 14.08 26.12
N HIS A 452 2.90 12.91 25.60
CA HIS A 452 4.26 12.62 25.17
C HIS A 452 4.56 13.03 23.72
N LYS A 453 3.57 13.59 23.00
CA LYS A 453 3.72 14.07 21.62
C LYS A 453 4.21 12.99 20.66
N ILE A 454 3.66 11.79 20.80
CA ILE A 454 3.96 10.60 19.97
C ILE A 454 2.82 10.24 19.01
N GLY A 455 1.82 11.12 18.84
CA GLY A 455 0.77 10.99 17.84
C GLY A 455 1.10 11.71 16.54
N ILE A 456 0.33 11.42 15.48
CA ILE A 456 0.36 12.18 14.22
C ILE A 456 0.02 13.63 14.55
N LYS A 457 0.68 14.59 13.89
CA LYS A 457 0.49 16.02 14.15
C LYS A 457 -0.30 16.67 13.03
N ALA A 458 -1.12 17.65 13.40
CA ALA A 458 -1.71 18.59 12.45
C ALA A 458 -0.69 19.67 12.03
N PRO A 459 -0.93 20.40 10.92
CA PRO A 459 -0.21 21.63 10.62
C PRO A 459 -0.23 22.57 11.83
N GLY A 460 0.94 22.91 12.38
CA GLY A 460 1.07 23.69 13.62
C GLY A 460 1.50 22.89 14.86
N ASN A 461 1.84 21.61 14.71
CA ASN A 461 2.53 20.78 15.71
C ASN A 461 1.66 20.37 16.93
N SER A 462 0.34 20.57 16.87
CA SER A 462 -0.61 19.93 17.79
C SER A 462 -0.90 18.49 17.33
N THR A 463 -1.24 17.60 18.26
CA THR A 463 -1.71 16.25 17.92
C THR A 463 -2.96 16.35 17.03
N TYR A 464 -2.95 15.64 15.90
CA TYR A 464 -4.08 15.59 14.99
C TYR A 464 -5.26 14.87 15.64
N LYS A 465 -6.47 15.41 15.40
CA LYS A 465 -7.74 14.84 15.86
C LYS A 465 -8.71 14.76 14.69
N GLY A 466 -9.45 13.65 14.64
CA GLY A 466 -10.42 13.31 13.60
C GLY A 466 -11.47 12.36 14.15
N HIS A 467 -12.31 11.79 13.30
CA HIS A 467 -13.37 10.86 13.69
C HIS A 467 -13.14 9.46 13.12
N CYS A 468 -13.36 8.44 13.95
CA CYS A 468 -13.45 7.04 13.55
C CYS A 468 -14.48 6.32 14.45
N TRP A 469 -14.39 5.01 14.65
CA TRP A 469 -15.35 4.22 15.43
C TRP A 469 -15.72 4.80 16.80
N PRO A 470 -14.78 5.27 17.65
CA PRO A 470 -15.13 5.77 18.98
C PRO A 470 -15.59 7.24 19.00
N GLY A 471 -15.74 7.89 17.84
CA GLY A 471 -15.93 9.33 17.70
C GLY A 471 -14.59 10.08 17.59
N GLU A 472 -14.45 11.21 18.28
CA GLU A 472 -13.19 11.98 18.28
C GLU A 472 -12.03 11.09 18.75
N SER A 473 -11.01 11.00 17.89
CA SER A 473 -9.84 10.15 18.06
C SER A 473 -8.55 10.90 17.70
N LEU A 474 -7.43 10.41 18.22
CA LEU A 474 -6.09 10.73 17.75
C LEU A 474 -5.40 9.46 17.22
N TRP A 475 -4.36 9.59 16.42
CA TRP A 475 -3.63 8.44 15.87
C TRP A 475 -2.22 8.41 16.44
N ILE A 476 -1.77 7.24 16.90
CA ILE A 476 -0.37 7.03 17.26
C ILE A 476 0.51 7.13 16.00
N ASP A 477 1.64 7.85 16.08
CA ASP A 477 2.57 7.93 14.97
C ASP A 477 3.58 6.77 15.05
N SER A 478 3.31 5.69 14.32
CA SER A 478 4.17 4.49 14.30
C SER A 478 5.56 4.73 13.72
N MET A 479 5.80 5.88 13.08
CA MET A 479 7.14 6.31 12.63
C MET A 479 7.96 6.95 13.77
N ASN A 480 7.32 7.35 14.87
CA ASN A 480 8.00 7.92 16.01
C ASN A 480 8.68 6.80 16.82
N PRO A 481 10.01 6.82 17.04
CA PRO A 481 10.70 5.76 17.78
C PRO A 481 10.21 5.60 19.23
N LEU A 482 9.63 6.65 19.82
CA LEU A 482 9.01 6.57 21.15
C LEU A 482 7.67 5.81 21.14
N ALA A 483 6.98 5.71 19.99
CA ALA A 483 5.77 4.91 19.86
C ALA A 483 6.05 3.43 20.14
N GLN A 484 7.18 2.89 19.65
CA GLN A 484 7.58 1.50 19.91
C GLN A 484 7.79 1.24 21.41
N ALA A 485 8.50 2.13 22.09
CA ALA A 485 8.74 1.99 23.53
C ALA A 485 7.41 2.01 24.31
N TYR A 486 6.45 2.84 23.91
CA TYR A 486 5.15 2.90 24.54
C TYR A 486 4.31 1.65 24.25
N TRP A 487 4.21 1.24 22.99
CA TRP A 487 3.46 0.05 22.55
C TRP A 487 3.96 -1.22 23.25
N ASP A 488 5.28 -1.34 23.46
CA ASP A 488 5.87 -2.45 24.22
C ASP A 488 5.33 -2.53 25.66
N THR A 489 5.03 -1.39 26.30
CA THR A 489 4.49 -1.39 27.66
C THR A 489 3.04 -1.89 27.69
N LEU A 490 2.24 -1.53 26.68
CA LEU A 490 0.84 -1.95 26.56
C LEU A 490 0.72 -3.47 26.36
N PHE A 491 1.63 -4.07 25.60
CA PHE A 491 1.68 -5.51 25.34
C PHE A 491 2.53 -6.32 26.32
N ALA A 492 3.15 -5.70 27.33
CA ALA A 492 4.05 -6.40 28.25
C ALA A 492 3.36 -7.61 28.92
N LEU A 493 4.05 -8.75 28.98
CA LEU A 493 3.55 -9.94 29.67
C LEU A 493 3.42 -9.66 31.17
N SER A 494 2.29 -10.02 31.80
CA SER A 494 1.97 -9.82 33.24
C SER A 494 1.92 -8.37 33.77
N LYS A 495 2.25 -7.37 32.93
CA LYS A 495 2.30 -5.95 33.31
C LYS A 495 1.60 -5.02 32.31
N GLY A 496 1.27 -5.53 31.13
CA GLY A 496 0.49 -4.81 30.14
C GLY A 496 -0.97 -4.67 30.55
N LEU A 497 -1.69 -3.78 29.87
CA LEU A 497 -3.05 -3.40 30.24
C LEU A 497 -4.11 -4.43 29.84
N PHE A 498 -3.79 -5.31 28.88
CA PHE A 498 -4.83 -5.97 28.08
C PHE A 498 -4.80 -7.51 28.14
N LEU A 499 -3.64 -8.12 27.84
CA LEU A 499 -3.51 -9.57 27.59
C LEU A 499 -3.01 -10.39 28.79
N ASP A 500 -2.67 -9.73 29.91
CA ASP A 500 -2.08 -10.32 31.12
C ASP A 500 -1.02 -11.41 30.83
N THR A 501 -1.26 -12.67 31.21
CA THR A 501 -0.35 -13.81 31.07
C THR A 501 -0.72 -14.76 29.92
N HIS A 502 -1.83 -14.50 29.22
CA HIS A 502 -2.31 -15.35 28.12
C HIS A 502 -1.44 -15.24 26.88
N THR A 503 -1.20 -16.37 26.22
CA THR A 503 -0.30 -16.50 25.07
C THR A 503 -0.98 -17.03 23.80
N ASN A 504 -2.24 -17.45 23.88
CA ASN A 504 -3.10 -17.83 22.74
C ASN A 504 -3.89 -16.63 22.18
N VAL A 505 -3.38 -15.40 22.37
CA VAL A 505 -4.01 -14.18 21.85
C VAL A 505 -3.12 -13.53 20.81
N HIS A 506 -3.71 -13.27 19.65
CA HIS A 506 -3.09 -12.67 18.48
C HIS A 506 -3.91 -11.47 18.01
N LEU A 507 -3.38 -10.73 17.04
CA LEU A 507 -3.84 -9.36 16.80
C LEU A 507 -4.32 -9.16 15.37
N TRP A 508 -5.30 -8.29 15.24
CA TRP A 508 -5.81 -7.78 13.98
C TRP A 508 -5.65 -6.27 13.98
N ASN A 509 -4.83 -5.74 13.08
CA ASN A 509 -4.69 -4.30 12.87
C ASN A 509 -5.54 -3.89 11.66
N ASP A 510 -6.69 -3.29 11.94
CA ASP A 510 -7.58 -2.73 10.94
C ASP A 510 -7.50 -1.20 10.92
N MET A 511 -8.18 -0.58 9.97
CA MET A 511 -8.34 0.87 9.85
C MET A 511 -6.99 1.61 9.76
N ASN A 512 -5.95 0.91 9.30
CA ASN A 512 -4.56 1.33 9.36
C ASN A 512 -4.05 1.96 8.06
N GLU A 513 -4.96 2.44 7.21
CA GLU A 513 -4.60 3.20 6.01
C GLU A 513 -3.82 4.49 6.29
N PRO A 514 -4.20 5.40 7.23
CA PRO A 514 -5.26 5.35 8.25
C PRO A 514 -6.66 5.68 7.74
N SER A 515 -7.69 5.01 8.27
CA SER A 515 -9.08 5.41 8.05
C SER A 515 -9.46 6.57 8.97
N VAL A 516 -10.00 7.64 8.37
CA VAL A 516 -10.49 8.85 9.06
C VAL A 516 -11.83 9.24 8.42
N PHE A 517 -12.93 9.00 9.12
CA PHE A 517 -14.29 9.10 8.56
C PHE A 517 -14.66 10.51 8.07
N ASN A 518 -14.08 11.53 8.68
CA ASN A 518 -14.28 12.93 8.32
C ASN A 518 -13.05 13.56 7.62
N GLY A 519 -12.12 12.73 7.15
CA GLY A 519 -10.93 13.16 6.41
C GLY A 519 -11.14 13.08 4.89
N PRO A 520 -10.24 13.72 4.10
CA PRO A 520 -10.27 13.63 2.65
C PRO A 520 -10.13 12.19 2.17
N GLU A 521 -10.99 11.77 1.23
CA GLU A 521 -10.96 10.42 0.66
C GLU A 521 -10.93 9.31 1.74
N THR A 522 -11.68 9.53 2.83
CA THR A 522 -11.75 8.66 4.03
C THR A 522 -10.41 8.41 4.74
N SER A 523 -9.41 9.29 4.56
CA SER A 523 -8.08 9.15 5.17
C SER A 523 -7.53 10.45 5.77
N SER A 524 -6.31 10.39 6.29
CA SER A 524 -5.64 11.53 6.94
C SER A 524 -5.35 12.67 5.94
N PRO A 525 -5.52 13.95 6.35
CA PRO A 525 -5.05 15.10 5.59
C PRO A 525 -3.60 14.95 5.12
N ARG A 526 -3.34 15.40 3.89
CA ARG A 526 -2.04 15.25 3.21
C ARG A 526 -0.91 16.04 3.87
N ASP A 527 -1.26 17.14 4.55
CA ASP A 527 -0.38 18.07 5.24
C ASP A 527 -0.25 17.80 6.75
N ASN A 528 -0.85 16.71 7.25
CA ASN A 528 -0.48 16.18 8.57
C ASN A 528 1.02 15.82 8.59
N VAL A 529 1.64 15.87 9.77
CA VAL A 529 3.08 15.75 9.94
C VAL A 529 3.42 14.57 10.85
N HIS A 530 4.31 13.72 10.38
CA HIS A 530 4.89 12.58 11.09
C HIS A 530 6.25 12.91 11.69
N TYR A 531 6.78 11.99 12.49
CA TYR A 531 8.14 12.03 13.01
C TYR A 531 9.16 12.29 11.91
N GLY A 532 10.17 13.13 12.22
CA GLY A 532 11.12 13.63 11.22
C GLY A 532 10.63 14.85 10.46
N ASP A 533 9.49 15.44 10.87
CA ASP A 533 8.84 16.58 10.22
C ASP A 533 8.42 16.27 8.77
N ILE A 534 8.02 15.03 8.52
CA ILE A 534 7.65 14.50 7.19
C ILE A 534 6.14 14.64 7.00
N GLU A 535 5.70 15.25 5.89
CA GLU A 535 4.26 15.32 5.57
C GLU A 535 3.66 13.94 5.27
N HIS A 536 2.39 13.74 5.62
CA HIS A 536 1.64 12.52 5.42
C HIS A 536 1.61 12.09 3.94
N ARG A 537 1.51 13.04 3.00
CA ARG A 537 1.62 12.78 1.54
C ARG A 537 2.83 11.93 1.14
N SER A 538 3.94 12.03 1.88
CA SER A 538 5.19 11.33 1.57
C SER A 538 5.19 9.87 2.03
N VAL A 539 4.42 9.55 3.07
CA VAL A 539 4.50 8.28 3.80
C VAL A 539 3.18 7.53 3.84
N HIS A 540 2.12 8.07 3.23
CA HIS A 540 0.77 7.56 3.32
C HIS A 540 0.66 6.05 3.05
N ASN A 541 1.14 5.55 1.90
CA ASN A 541 1.06 4.12 1.57
C ASN A 541 1.97 3.25 2.46
N LEU A 542 2.99 3.85 3.08
CA LEU A 542 3.92 3.16 3.97
C LEU A 542 3.39 3.06 5.41
N TRP A 543 2.48 3.95 5.82
CA TRP A 543 2.13 4.12 7.22
C TRP A 543 1.39 2.91 7.82
N GLY A 544 0.51 2.26 7.04
CA GLY A 544 -0.12 1.01 7.50
C GLY A 544 0.89 -0.09 7.78
N LYS A 545 1.96 -0.14 6.97
CA LYS A 545 3.09 -1.05 7.21
C LYS A 545 3.80 -0.75 8.53
N THR A 546 4.10 0.53 8.80
CA THR A 546 4.80 0.90 10.05
C THR A 546 3.94 0.59 11.27
N PHE A 547 2.61 0.66 11.17
CA PHE A 547 1.70 0.29 12.26
C PHE A 547 1.68 -1.22 12.55
N HIS A 548 1.56 -2.08 11.53
CA HIS A 548 1.58 -3.52 11.82
C HIS A 548 2.98 -4.01 12.24
N GLU A 549 4.07 -3.37 11.79
CA GLU A 549 5.43 -3.62 12.29
C GLU A 549 5.58 -3.21 13.77
N LEU A 550 5.01 -2.07 14.18
CA LEU A 550 4.97 -1.62 15.57
C LEU A 550 4.34 -2.69 16.48
N THR A 551 3.18 -3.23 16.08
CA THR A 551 2.49 -4.31 16.80
C THR A 551 3.32 -5.61 16.76
N PHE A 552 3.86 -5.99 15.60
CA PHE A 552 4.66 -7.21 15.45
C PHE A 552 5.86 -7.26 16.39
N ASN A 553 6.57 -6.13 16.49
CA ASN A 553 7.74 -6.00 17.34
C ASN A 553 7.38 -6.14 18.82
N SER A 554 6.27 -5.52 19.26
CA SER A 554 5.82 -5.61 20.65
C SER A 554 5.35 -7.03 21.00
N LEU A 555 4.66 -7.72 20.10
CA LEU A 555 4.26 -9.12 20.32
C LEU A 555 5.45 -10.07 20.30
N THR A 556 6.42 -9.86 19.42
CA THR A 556 7.67 -10.64 19.41
C THR A 556 8.39 -10.52 20.75
N LYS A 557 8.49 -9.30 21.32
CA LYS A 557 9.06 -9.08 22.65
C LYS A 557 8.24 -9.74 23.75
N ARG A 558 6.91 -9.62 23.70
CA ARG A 558 5.98 -10.25 24.65
C ARG A 558 6.17 -11.77 24.69
N LEU A 559 6.33 -12.40 23.53
CA LEU A 559 6.34 -13.85 23.36
C LEU A 559 7.75 -14.47 23.42
N ALA A 560 8.81 -13.67 23.48
CA ALA A 560 10.20 -14.14 23.42
C ALA A 560 10.54 -15.20 24.48
N SER A 561 9.94 -15.13 25.67
CA SER A 561 10.16 -16.06 26.78
C SER A 561 9.12 -17.19 26.89
N THR A 562 8.20 -17.30 25.92
CA THR A 562 7.15 -18.33 25.90
C THR A 562 7.50 -19.46 24.93
N ASN A 563 6.68 -20.51 24.91
CA ASN A 563 6.73 -21.58 23.90
C ASN A 563 6.01 -21.21 22.59
N ARG A 564 5.38 -20.04 22.49
CA ARG A 564 4.63 -19.53 21.33
C ARG A 564 5.30 -18.26 20.77
N GLN A 565 6.55 -18.37 20.34
CA GLN A 565 7.41 -17.21 20.07
C GLN A 565 7.05 -16.40 18.82
N ARG A 566 6.39 -16.99 17.81
CA ARG A 566 6.04 -16.28 16.56
C ARG A 566 4.69 -15.58 16.74
N PRO A 567 4.60 -14.25 16.58
CA PRO A 567 3.30 -13.58 16.59
C PRO A 567 2.52 -13.85 15.29
N PHE A 568 1.20 -13.68 15.36
CA PHE A 568 0.32 -13.60 14.20
C PHE A 568 -0.35 -12.23 14.23
N ILE A 569 -0.31 -11.54 13.08
CA ILE A 569 -0.97 -10.27 12.85
C ILE A 569 -1.66 -10.32 11.50
N LEU A 570 -2.93 -9.97 11.46
CA LEU A 570 -3.63 -9.62 10.23
C LEU A 570 -3.63 -8.10 10.06
N THR A 571 -3.36 -7.61 8.85
CA THR A 571 -3.41 -6.17 8.53
C THR A 571 -4.29 -5.88 7.32
N ARG A 572 -4.95 -4.72 7.30
CA ARG A 572 -5.71 -4.25 6.13
C ARG A 572 -4.81 -3.48 5.18
N SER A 573 -4.11 -2.48 5.71
CA SER A 573 -3.18 -1.64 4.95
C SER A 573 -1.73 -2.13 5.05
N TYR A 574 -1.07 -2.21 3.90
CA TYR A 574 0.27 -2.78 3.75
C TYR A 574 1.08 -2.09 2.65
N PHE A 575 2.38 -2.33 2.67
CA PHE A 575 3.34 -1.86 1.66
C PHE A 575 4.37 -2.95 1.33
N ALA A 576 5.26 -2.70 0.37
CA ALA A 576 6.38 -3.60 0.12
C ALA A 576 7.16 -3.88 1.42
N GLY A 577 7.41 -5.17 1.71
CA GLY A 577 8.06 -5.60 2.95
C GLY A 577 7.09 -6.09 4.05
N SER A 578 5.78 -5.85 3.91
CA SER A 578 4.78 -6.29 4.90
C SER A 578 4.71 -7.81 5.08
N GLN A 579 5.14 -8.59 4.09
CA GLN A 579 5.18 -10.05 4.16
C GLN A 579 6.06 -10.59 5.30
N ARG A 580 6.98 -9.77 5.82
CA ARG A 580 7.84 -10.14 6.94
C ARG A 580 7.11 -10.19 8.29
N THR A 581 5.97 -9.53 8.41
CA THR A 581 5.36 -9.26 9.72
C THR A 581 3.84 -9.41 9.78
N SER A 582 3.14 -9.61 8.66
CA SER A 582 1.68 -9.75 8.68
C SER A 582 1.13 -10.67 7.59
N ALA A 583 -0.05 -11.23 7.86
CA ALA A 583 -1.01 -11.65 6.85
C ALA A 583 -1.85 -10.45 6.40
N MET A 584 -2.50 -10.53 5.24
CA MET A 584 -3.49 -9.54 4.82
C MET A 584 -4.80 -10.20 4.35
N TRP A 585 -5.87 -9.40 4.29
CA TRP A 585 -7.10 -9.80 3.61
C TRP A 585 -7.61 -8.66 2.73
N THR A 586 -8.46 -8.98 1.75
CA THR A 586 -8.91 -8.04 0.72
C THR A 586 -10.00 -7.05 1.16
N GLY A 587 -10.01 -6.70 2.44
CA GLY A 587 -11.01 -5.82 3.06
C GLY A 587 -12.46 -6.26 2.87
N ASP A 588 -13.34 -5.26 2.80
CA ASP A 588 -14.77 -5.40 3.02
C ASP A 588 -15.51 -5.79 1.72
N ASN A 589 -15.36 -7.05 1.31
CA ASN A 589 -16.00 -7.62 0.12
C ASN A 589 -17.52 -7.85 0.32
N MET A 590 -18.26 -8.14 -0.77
CA MET A 590 -19.70 -8.41 -0.70
C MET A 590 -20.05 -9.89 -0.84
N ALA A 591 -21.18 -10.29 -0.26
CA ALA A 591 -21.75 -11.63 -0.33
C ALA A 591 -22.40 -11.95 -1.69
N THR A 592 -21.65 -11.78 -2.79
CA THR A 592 -22.11 -12.11 -4.15
C THR A 592 -21.10 -12.98 -4.91
N TRP A 593 -21.53 -13.55 -6.04
CA TRP A 593 -20.68 -14.43 -6.86
C TRP A 593 -19.52 -13.67 -7.51
N GLU A 594 -19.73 -12.40 -7.84
CA GLU A 594 -18.74 -11.52 -8.45
C GLU A 594 -17.52 -11.32 -7.53
N TYR A 595 -17.75 -11.13 -6.22
CA TYR A 595 -16.66 -10.98 -5.24
C TYR A 595 -15.99 -12.32 -4.92
N LEU A 596 -16.74 -13.42 -4.90
CA LEU A 596 -16.12 -14.76 -4.85
C LEU A 596 -15.19 -14.94 -6.04
N GLN A 597 -15.62 -14.58 -7.26
CA GLN A 597 -14.78 -14.67 -8.45
C GLN A 597 -13.58 -13.72 -8.39
N ALA A 598 -13.76 -12.48 -7.94
CA ALA A 598 -12.72 -11.45 -7.84
C ALA A 598 -11.65 -11.77 -6.78
N SER A 599 -12.01 -12.49 -5.71
CA SER A 599 -11.06 -12.86 -4.65
C SER A 599 -9.87 -13.69 -5.17
N VAL A 600 -10.08 -14.54 -6.17
CA VAL A 600 -9.03 -15.41 -6.73
C VAL A 600 -7.90 -14.60 -7.39
N PRO A 601 -8.14 -13.72 -8.38
CA PRO A 601 -7.10 -12.89 -8.96
C PRO A 601 -6.48 -11.90 -7.96
N MET A 602 -7.23 -11.40 -6.96
CA MET A 602 -6.67 -10.54 -5.91
C MET A 602 -5.63 -11.28 -5.07
N VAL A 603 -5.98 -12.46 -4.53
CA VAL A 603 -5.06 -13.30 -3.76
C VAL A 603 -3.85 -13.73 -4.60
N LEU A 604 -4.06 -14.10 -5.88
CA LEU A 604 -2.96 -14.43 -6.79
C LEU A 604 -2.03 -13.23 -7.06
N THR A 605 -2.58 -12.02 -7.20
CA THR A 605 -1.79 -10.80 -7.39
C THR A 605 -0.91 -10.54 -6.17
N SER A 606 -1.43 -10.69 -4.94
CA SER A 606 -0.63 -10.58 -3.71
C SER A 606 0.52 -11.59 -3.66
N ASN A 607 0.27 -12.84 -4.08
CA ASN A 607 1.32 -13.87 -4.21
C ASN A 607 2.41 -13.48 -5.22
N VAL A 608 2.02 -12.90 -6.36
CA VAL A 608 2.93 -12.44 -7.42
C VAL A 608 3.88 -11.34 -6.92
N VAL A 609 3.51 -10.57 -5.90
CA VAL A 609 4.35 -9.49 -5.36
C VAL A 609 4.95 -9.81 -3.98
N ASN A 610 5.19 -11.10 -3.69
CA ASN A 610 5.76 -11.60 -2.44
C ASN A 610 4.94 -11.32 -1.17
N MET A 611 3.62 -11.10 -1.27
CA MET A 611 2.69 -11.07 -0.14
C MET A 611 1.76 -12.30 -0.16
N PRO A 612 2.30 -13.53 0.05
CA PRO A 612 1.54 -14.75 -0.18
C PRO A 612 0.52 -15.05 0.91
N PHE A 613 0.70 -14.54 2.13
CA PHE A 613 -0.21 -14.82 3.24
C PHE A 613 -1.45 -13.91 3.17
N ALA A 614 -2.30 -14.20 2.17
CA ALA A 614 -3.42 -13.39 1.74
C ALA A 614 -4.72 -14.21 1.66
N GLY A 615 -5.86 -13.55 1.81
CA GLY A 615 -7.18 -14.17 1.71
C GLY A 615 -8.30 -13.15 1.52
N ALA A 616 -9.52 -13.64 1.34
CA ALA A 616 -10.73 -12.83 1.29
C ALA A 616 -11.76 -13.38 2.27
N ASP A 617 -12.64 -12.53 2.80
CA ASP A 617 -13.62 -12.96 3.79
C ASP A 617 -14.61 -13.96 3.19
N VAL A 618 -14.62 -15.16 3.77
CA VAL A 618 -15.45 -16.27 3.30
C VAL A 618 -16.92 -15.99 3.59
N GLY A 619 -17.72 -16.06 2.52
CA GLY A 619 -19.14 -15.71 2.50
C GLY A 619 -19.44 -14.23 2.22
N GLY A 620 -18.42 -13.37 2.11
CA GLY A 620 -18.56 -11.95 1.80
C GLY A 620 -18.98 -11.10 3.00
N PHE A 621 -18.22 -10.06 3.34
CA PHE A 621 -18.43 -9.22 4.52
C PHE A 621 -19.84 -8.59 4.52
N PHE A 622 -20.18 -7.83 3.47
CA PHE A 622 -21.49 -7.20 3.35
C PHE A 622 -22.56 -8.14 2.80
N GLY A 623 -23.74 -8.13 3.44
CA GLY A 623 -24.92 -8.85 2.98
C GLY A 623 -24.98 -10.32 3.42
N ASP A 624 -26.01 -11.01 2.93
CA ASP A 624 -26.28 -12.41 3.27
C ASP A 624 -26.08 -13.33 2.06
N PRO A 625 -25.07 -14.20 2.04
CA PRO A 625 -24.87 -15.14 0.95
C PRO A 625 -26.00 -16.18 0.91
N SER A 626 -26.35 -16.66 -0.28
CA SER A 626 -27.16 -17.87 -0.40
C SER A 626 -26.42 -19.08 0.21
N LYS A 627 -27.15 -20.13 0.61
CA LYS A 627 -26.52 -21.37 1.11
C LYS A 627 -25.49 -21.94 0.12
N GLU A 628 -25.81 -21.88 -1.16
CA GLU A 628 -24.93 -22.32 -2.24
C GLU A 628 -23.68 -21.46 -2.34
N LEU A 629 -23.83 -20.12 -2.36
CA LEU A 629 -22.71 -19.20 -2.43
C LEU A 629 -21.78 -19.38 -1.23
N LEU A 630 -22.33 -19.46 -0.02
CA LEU A 630 -21.53 -19.69 1.19
C LEU A 630 -20.75 -21.01 1.11
N THR A 631 -21.40 -22.09 0.65
CA THR A 631 -20.74 -23.40 0.45
C THR A 631 -19.61 -23.30 -0.58
N ARG A 632 -19.84 -22.65 -1.72
CA ARG A 632 -18.80 -22.45 -2.73
C ARG A 632 -17.66 -21.58 -2.21
N TRP A 633 -17.97 -20.58 -1.39
CA TRP A 633 -16.94 -19.75 -0.80
C TRP A 633 -16.06 -20.53 0.18
N TYR A 634 -16.61 -21.42 1.00
CA TYR A 634 -15.78 -22.33 1.80
C TYR A 634 -14.88 -23.22 0.91
N GLN A 635 -15.42 -23.77 -0.18
CA GLN A 635 -14.65 -24.59 -1.13
C GLN A 635 -13.51 -23.82 -1.82
N THR A 636 -13.67 -22.52 -2.05
CA THR A 636 -12.59 -21.65 -2.54
C THR A 636 -11.65 -21.25 -1.39
N GLY A 637 -12.20 -20.92 -0.23
CA GLY A 637 -11.48 -20.37 0.93
C GLY A 637 -10.44 -21.30 1.52
N ILE A 638 -10.63 -22.63 1.43
CA ILE A 638 -9.61 -23.62 1.82
C ILE A 638 -8.32 -23.53 0.99
N TRP A 639 -8.34 -22.83 -0.16
CA TRP A 639 -7.17 -22.57 -1.00
C TRP A 639 -6.55 -21.20 -0.75
N TYR A 640 -7.15 -20.37 0.10
CA TYR A 640 -6.51 -19.12 0.53
C TYR A 640 -5.41 -19.45 1.53
N PRO A 641 -4.20 -18.88 1.36
CA PRO A 641 -3.16 -18.95 2.38
C PRO A 641 -3.61 -18.39 3.73
N PHE A 642 -4.47 -17.37 3.75
CA PHE A 642 -5.19 -16.91 4.94
C PHE A 642 -6.69 -17.23 4.81
N PHE A 643 -7.20 -18.15 5.63
CA PHE A 643 -8.56 -18.68 5.51
C PHE A 643 -9.47 -18.25 6.67
N ARG A 644 -10.24 -17.16 6.45
CA ARG A 644 -11.17 -16.59 7.44
C ARG A 644 -12.59 -16.43 6.89
N ALA A 645 -13.60 -16.83 7.67
CA ALA A 645 -14.97 -16.36 7.48
C ALA A 645 -15.22 -15.13 8.36
N HIS A 646 -15.80 -14.08 7.79
CA HIS A 646 -16.13 -12.83 8.48
C HIS A 646 -17.39 -12.22 7.87
N ALA A 647 -18.13 -11.42 8.63
CA ALA A 647 -19.43 -10.86 8.27
C ALA A 647 -19.66 -9.52 8.96
N HIS A 648 -20.30 -8.58 8.24
CA HIS A 648 -20.72 -7.28 8.74
C HIS A 648 -21.77 -7.37 9.86
N ILE A 649 -21.95 -6.29 10.63
CA ILE A 649 -22.86 -6.24 11.79
C ILE A 649 -24.32 -6.52 11.43
N ASP A 650 -24.76 -6.02 10.27
CA ASP A 650 -26.14 -6.20 9.80
C ASP A 650 -26.39 -7.59 9.16
N SER A 651 -25.33 -8.37 8.92
CA SER A 651 -25.44 -9.69 8.30
C SER A 651 -25.91 -10.75 9.30
N ARG A 652 -26.76 -11.68 8.85
CA ARG A 652 -27.25 -12.79 9.68
C ARG A 652 -26.10 -13.64 10.21
N ARG A 653 -26.34 -14.31 11.34
CA ARG A 653 -25.43 -15.37 11.85
C ARG A 653 -25.31 -16.46 10.78
N ARG A 654 -24.07 -16.84 10.50
CA ARG A 654 -23.72 -17.78 9.42
C ARG A 654 -22.48 -18.60 9.75
N GLU A 655 -22.30 -18.92 11.02
CA GLU A 655 -21.40 -19.98 11.45
C GLU A 655 -21.74 -21.27 10.65
N PRO A 656 -20.76 -22.13 10.33
CA PRO A 656 -20.90 -23.13 9.27
C PRO A 656 -22.01 -24.17 9.47
N TRP A 657 -22.49 -24.37 10.72
CA TRP A 657 -23.63 -25.24 11.01
C TRP A 657 -25.01 -24.58 10.86
N VAL A 658 -25.08 -23.25 10.82
CA VAL A 658 -26.36 -22.50 10.82
C VAL A 658 -27.20 -22.77 9.56
N PRO A 659 -26.65 -22.82 8.34
CA PRO A 659 -27.47 -23.14 7.17
C PRO A 659 -27.96 -24.60 7.23
N GLU A 660 -29.27 -24.84 7.37
CA GLU A 660 -29.81 -26.22 7.51
C GLU A 660 -29.36 -27.19 6.39
N ILE A 661 -29.07 -28.44 6.77
CA ILE A 661 -28.63 -29.57 5.92
C ILE A 661 -29.80 -30.13 5.07
N PRO A 662 -29.56 -30.55 3.80
CA PRO A 662 -28.31 -30.42 3.07
C PRO A 662 -28.10 -28.99 2.58
N PHE A 663 -26.84 -28.55 2.61
CA PHE A 663 -26.43 -27.21 2.18
C PHE A 663 -26.66 -26.97 0.67
N TRP A 664 -26.92 -28.03 -0.10
CA TRP A 664 -27.33 -28.03 -1.51
C TRP A 664 -28.43 -29.06 -1.77
N ARG A 665 -29.40 -28.75 -2.65
CA ARG A 665 -30.21 -29.79 -3.29
C ARG A 665 -29.41 -30.30 -4.50
N LEU A 666 -29.10 -31.61 -4.51
CA LEU A 666 -28.51 -32.29 -5.66
C LEU A 666 -29.41 -32.21 -6.89
#